data_AF-A0AB73GW96-F1
#
_entry.id   AF-A0AB73GW96-F1
#
_cell.length_a   1.000
_cell.length_b   1.000
_cell.length_c   1.000
_cell.angle_alpha   90.00
_cell.angle_beta   90.00
_cell.angle_gamma   90.00
#
_symmetry.space_group_name_H-M   'P 1'
#
loop_
_entity.id
_entity.type
_entity.pdbx_description
1 polymer ?
#
loop_
_entity_poly.entity_id
_entity_poly.type
_entity_poly.pdbx_seq_one_letter_code
_entity_poly.pdbx_strand_id
1 'polypeptide(L)'
;MTTEYVAQGTDDLRRNMSDNQRRIRIALLYLVAGLLIVAVLYPVLCSFPRDRTGDGSEYYAMEMAMGIEHRPYVQEETWAAYERLRLSGQIRGMQPVADLKNMYRPLTVNGGTDFNHFWFYPAAAAAVGEAGEIIGLSTESHAHYMLLHAILIAGLFLLCHHLHGRRGILAAAAILLASPVLWYVNKVHTELFTVVLSTAALACALQRRWAYTGLLLAIVTSQNISFAVPACLACVLALVIHARSRASGMSSLEVLALALAPVFALLHPFYYFSRFGSITPQLINGGAQVSDLHVLSSLRYLFDPDIGLLPSWPLGPVILAIALYGLIKRRYARPAPTLLVYVVVYALAAMLAQAATTNINSGGTFGPARYGLWYICLFYPLIAALQPMWPGRWSRWLGTGTWVIVALTAVLSARTAWPAKVESYLTPSRAAQLIYGYVPWLWSPTEEVFFERNAATEGPPSSLPALVVGPRCRKALYIPGQEGAPITVYPAGACALAPDSAAELVAKKFDRRPDTARYFVVDRQDLPKAPILPAAQSLTPGHIRPYLGAGWSADEPSGTWSIGDESELKFSVQQSIPEGAPLVLHVSGLWAPKRTSMKVSARVNDGQWQVQKLTASTPQPQPLRISLPQLQAGQEVRIQMRYDEPASPSQLGMSLDDRVLGIYLMSLELGTRP
;
A
#
# COMPACT_ATOMS: atom_id res chain seq x y z
N MET A 1 64.81 12.68 -9.65
CA MET A 1 63.64 13.21 -10.40
C MET A 1 62.42 12.98 -9.55
N THR A 2 61.79 14.08 -9.17
CA THR A 2 61.12 14.30 -7.89
C THR A 2 59.60 14.13 -7.99
N THR A 3 59.03 13.44 -7.01
CA THR A 3 57.58 13.34 -6.71
C THR A 3 56.92 14.69 -6.41
N GLU A 4 57.71 15.75 -6.15
CA GLU A 4 57.21 17.12 -5.95
C GLU A 4 56.70 17.80 -7.24
N TYR A 5 57.21 17.44 -8.42
CA TYR A 5 56.77 18.04 -9.69
C TYR A 5 55.35 17.60 -10.11
N VAL A 6 54.91 16.43 -9.64
CA VAL A 6 53.56 15.91 -9.93
C VAL A 6 52.51 16.55 -9.00
N ALA A 7 52.89 16.93 -7.78
CA ALA A 7 52.00 17.58 -6.82
C ALA A 7 51.74 19.07 -7.16
N GLN A 8 52.75 19.80 -7.64
CA GLN A 8 52.58 21.19 -8.10
C GLN A 8 51.68 21.30 -9.34
N GLY A 9 51.77 20.35 -10.29
CA GLY A 9 50.93 20.32 -11.48
C GLY A 9 49.42 20.15 -11.18
N THR A 10 49.06 19.42 -10.13
CA THR A 10 47.66 19.25 -9.71
C THR A 10 47.08 20.43 -8.94
N ASP A 11 47.92 21.19 -8.22
CA ASP A 11 47.51 22.37 -7.47
C ASP A 11 47.44 23.64 -8.34
N ASP A 12 48.30 23.77 -9.37
CA ASP A 12 48.19 24.85 -10.36
C ASP A 12 46.98 24.69 -11.30
N LEU A 13 46.61 23.44 -11.64
CA LEU A 13 45.36 23.14 -12.36
C LEU A 13 44.09 23.42 -11.55
N ARG A 14 44.19 23.57 -10.22
CA ARG A 14 43.08 24.00 -9.34
C ARG A 14 43.03 25.51 -9.11
N ARG A 15 44.16 26.22 -9.23
CA ARG A 15 44.26 27.66 -8.97
C ARG A 15 43.84 28.55 -10.14
N ASN A 16 43.91 28.07 -11.38
CA ASN A 16 43.62 28.87 -12.60
C ASN A 16 42.36 28.46 -13.38
N MET A 17 41.38 27.84 -12.73
CA MET A 17 40.12 27.52 -13.41
C MET A 17 39.22 28.75 -13.51
N SER A 18 38.73 29.05 -14.72
CA SER A 18 37.66 30.03 -14.88
C SER A 18 36.35 29.53 -14.23
N ASP A 19 35.47 30.44 -13.84
CA ASP A 19 34.17 30.09 -13.25
C ASP A 19 33.35 29.16 -14.17
N ASN A 20 33.48 29.31 -15.49
CA ASN A 20 32.83 28.45 -16.47
C ASN A 20 33.39 27.02 -16.42
N GLN A 21 34.72 26.86 -16.39
CA GLN A 21 35.34 25.54 -16.24
C GLN A 21 34.93 24.87 -14.93
N ARG A 22 34.80 25.65 -13.85
CA ARG A 22 34.34 25.14 -12.55
C ARG A 22 32.90 24.64 -12.61
N ARG A 23 32.00 25.40 -13.23
CA ARG A 23 30.59 25.01 -13.44
C ARG A 23 30.48 23.75 -14.29
N ILE A 24 31.24 23.65 -15.38
CA ILE A 24 31.26 22.48 -16.26
C ILE A 24 31.75 21.25 -15.50
N ARG A 25 32.86 21.34 -14.74
CA ARG A 25 33.36 20.20 -13.94
C ARG A 25 32.34 19.75 -12.90
N ILE A 26 31.68 20.67 -12.21
CA ILE A 26 30.63 20.33 -11.24
C ILE A 26 29.47 19.64 -11.96
N ALA A 27 28.99 20.19 -13.07
CA ALA A 27 27.91 19.58 -13.85
C ALA A 27 28.27 18.16 -14.31
N LEU A 28 29.50 17.95 -14.79
CA LEU A 28 30.01 16.65 -15.19
C LEU A 28 30.07 15.65 -14.02
N LEU A 29 30.52 16.09 -12.84
CA LEU A 29 30.52 15.25 -11.63
C LEU A 29 29.10 14.81 -11.23
N TYR A 30 28.13 15.72 -11.30
CA TYR A 30 26.72 15.39 -11.04
C TYR A 30 26.15 14.44 -12.08
N LEU A 31 26.48 14.64 -13.36
CA LEU A 31 26.09 13.74 -14.45
C LEU A 31 26.65 12.33 -14.23
N VAL A 32 27.96 12.21 -13.97
CA VAL A 32 28.61 10.92 -13.71
C VAL A 32 28.01 10.25 -12.47
N ALA A 33 27.82 11.00 -11.38
CA ALA A 33 27.18 10.46 -10.17
C ALA A 33 25.75 9.97 -10.45
N GLY A 34 24.96 10.71 -11.24
CA GLY A 34 23.62 10.30 -11.65
C GLY A 34 23.63 9.02 -12.46
N LEU A 35 24.50 8.95 -13.48
CA LEU A 35 24.66 7.75 -14.30
C LEU A 35 25.09 6.53 -13.48
N LEU A 36 25.99 6.70 -12.50
CA LEU A 36 26.39 5.62 -11.60
C LEU A 36 25.23 5.13 -10.72
N ILE A 37 24.41 6.04 -10.19
CA ILE A 37 23.22 5.67 -9.42
C ILE A 37 22.24 4.91 -10.30
N VAL A 38 21.97 5.40 -11.52
CA VAL A 38 21.06 4.73 -12.47
C VAL A 38 21.60 3.36 -12.87
N ALA A 39 22.89 3.24 -13.17
CA ALA A 39 23.53 1.98 -13.57
C ALA A 39 23.45 0.89 -12.49
N VAL A 40 23.41 1.27 -11.20
CA VAL A 40 23.21 0.33 -10.10
C VAL A 40 21.73 0.06 -9.85
N LEU A 41 20.91 1.12 -9.82
CA LEU A 41 19.52 1.03 -9.40
C LEU A 41 18.65 0.36 -10.46
N TYR A 42 18.83 0.66 -11.74
CA TYR A 42 18.00 0.13 -12.82
C TYR A 42 18.03 -1.41 -12.88
N PRO A 43 19.19 -2.10 -12.88
CA PRO A 43 19.22 -3.56 -12.84
C PRO A 43 18.57 -4.15 -11.57
N VAL A 44 18.75 -3.48 -10.41
CA VAL A 44 18.12 -3.90 -9.15
C VAL A 44 16.59 -3.81 -9.27
N LEU A 45 16.06 -2.71 -9.81
CA LEU A 45 14.63 -2.55 -10.02
C LEU A 45 14.07 -3.61 -10.98
N CYS A 46 14.76 -3.87 -12.08
CA CYS A 46 14.38 -4.89 -13.06
C CYS A 46 14.48 -6.33 -12.53
N SER A 47 15.21 -6.57 -11.43
CA SER A 47 15.34 -7.90 -10.81
C SER A 47 14.13 -8.29 -9.96
N PHE A 48 13.27 -7.33 -9.61
CA PHE A 48 12.07 -7.62 -8.83
C PHE A 48 10.94 -8.20 -9.69
N PRO A 49 9.95 -8.87 -9.06
CA PRO A 49 8.79 -9.40 -9.77
C PRO A 49 8.01 -8.33 -10.55
N ARG A 50 7.61 -8.69 -11.77
CA ARG A 50 6.85 -7.84 -12.71
C ARG A 50 5.37 -8.10 -12.52
N ASP A 51 4.77 -7.34 -11.61
CA ASP A 51 3.35 -7.47 -11.25
C ASP A 51 2.58 -6.22 -11.66
N ARG A 52 1.40 -6.41 -12.27
CA ARG A 52 0.42 -5.33 -12.40
C ARG A 52 -0.04 -4.95 -11.00
N THR A 53 0.00 -3.66 -10.70
CA THR A 53 -0.36 -3.10 -9.39
C THR A 53 -1.37 -1.98 -9.58
N GLY A 54 -2.51 -2.03 -8.89
CA GLY A 54 -3.59 -1.06 -9.07
C GLY A 54 -3.87 -0.79 -10.56
N ASP A 55 -3.80 0.49 -10.95
CA ASP A 55 -4.07 1.00 -12.30
C ASP A 55 -2.95 0.69 -13.33
N GLY A 56 -2.01 -0.20 -13.01
CA GLY A 56 -0.86 -0.56 -13.84
C GLY A 56 -1.19 -0.88 -15.29
N SER A 57 -2.33 -1.53 -15.55
CA SER A 57 -2.80 -1.87 -16.89
C SER A 57 -3.06 -0.63 -17.76
N GLU A 58 -3.59 0.45 -17.19
CA GLU A 58 -3.84 1.72 -17.88
C GLU A 58 -2.52 2.36 -18.30
N TYR A 59 -1.55 2.37 -17.39
CA TYR A 59 -0.22 2.95 -17.65
C TYR A 59 0.53 2.19 -18.75
N TYR A 60 0.50 0.85 -18.76
CA TYR A 60 1.10 0.09 -19.86
C TYR A 60 0.40 0.39 -21.19
N ALA A 61 -0.93 0.44 -21.22
CA ALA A 61 -1.66 0.72 -22.44
C ALA A 61 -1.36 2.13 -22.99
N MET A 62 -1.28 3.15 -22.13
CA MET A 62 -0.91 4.51 -22.53
C MET A 62 0.56 4.62 -22.99
N GLU A 63 1.48 3.91 -22.35
CA GLU A 63 2.90 3.90 -22.75
C GLU A 63 3.08 3.28 -24.14
N MET A 64 2.42 2.15 -24.39
CA MET A 64 2.39 1.53 -25.70
C MET A 64 1.72 2.42 -26.76
N ALA A 65 0.64 3.13 -26.42
CA ALA A 65 -0.01 4.07 -27.35
C ALA A 65 0.95 5.21 -27.77
N MET A 66 1.79 5.69 -26.86
CA MET A 66 2.83 6.68 -27.17
C MET A 66 3.91 6.12 -28.08
N GLY A 67 4.31 4.85 -27.89
CA GLY A 67 5.32 4.19 -28.71
C GLY A 67 4.83 3.76 -30.10
N ILE A 68 3.61 3.23 -30.20
CA ILE A 68 3.05 2.64 -31.43
C ILE A 68 2.31 3.71 -32.25
N GLU A 69 1.41 4.45 -31.61
CA GLU A 69 0.48 5.36 -32.29
C GLU A 69 0.89 6.84 -32.16
N HIS A 70 1.92 7.13 -31.37
CA HIS A 70 2.39 8.48 -31.02
C HIS A 70 1.27 9.39 -30.49
N ARG A 71 0.39 8.83 -29.67
CA ARG A 71 -0.82 9.48 -29.16
C ARG A 71 -1.09 9.14 -27.69
N PRO A 72 -1.78 10.05 -26.95
CA PRO A 72 -2.09 9.88 -25.53
C PRO A 72 -3.20 8.89 -25.18
N TYR A 73 -3.98 8.45 -26.15
CA TYR A 73 -5.14 7.57 -25.97
C TYR A 73 -4.95 6.29 -26.78
N VAL A 74 -5.60 5.21 -26.36
CA VAL A 74 -5.39 3.86 -26.89
C VAL A 74 -6.38 3.55 -28.01
N GLN A 75 -5.87 3.13 -29.19
CA GLN A 75 -6.69 2.61 -30.29
C GLN A 75 -6.47 1.10 -30.52
N GLU A 76 -7.08 0.56 -31.58
CA GLU A 76 -7.15 -0.88 -31.84
C GLU A 76 -5.77 -1.54 -32.05
N GLU A 77 -4.81 -0.84 -32.65
CA GLU A 77 -3.46 -1.39 -32.83
C GLU A 77 -2.76 -1.57 -31.47
N THR A 78 -2.82 -0.56 -30.62
CA THR A 78 -2.29 -0.65 -29.25
C THR A 78 -3.05 -1.68 -28.42
N TRP A 79 -4.37 -1.80 -28.55
CA TRP A 79 -5.13 -2.85 -27.85
C TRP A 79 -4.68 -4.25 -28.24
N ALA A 80 -4.40 -4.49 -29.53
CA ALA A 80 -3.85 -5.76 -29.99
C ALA A 80 -2.44 -6.03 -29.43
N ALA A 81 -1.58 -5.01 -29.35
CA ALA A 81 -0.25 -5.12 -28.76
C ALA A 81 -0.32 -5.40 -27.23
N TYR A 82 -1.16 -4.67 -26.51
CA TYR A 82 -1.41 -4.86 -25.08
C TYR A 82 -1.92 -6.28 -24.79
N GLU A 83 -2.87 -6.80 -25.57
CA GLU A 83 -3.41 -8.14 -25.36
C GLU A 83 -2.36 -9.23 -25.63
N ARG A 84 -1.47 -9.04 -26.62
CA ARG A 84 -0.32 -9.92 -26.81
C ARG A 84 0.62 -9.92 -25.61
N LEU A 85 0.92 -8.75 -25.04
CA LEU A 85 1.72 -8.65 -23.82
C LEU A 85 1.03 -9.37 -22.65
N ARG A 86 -0.27 -9.16 -22.46
CA ARG A 86 -1.05 -9.83 -21.41
C ARG A 86 -0.98 -11.35 -21.54
N LEU A 87 -1.21 -11.88 -22.75
CA LEU A 87 -1.19 -13.32 -23.04
C LEU A 87 0.21 -13.94 -22.91
N SER A 88 1.28 -13.15 -23.11
CA SER A 88 2.65 -13.64 -22.92
C SER A 88 2.97 -14.02 -21.48
N GLY A 89 2.22 -13.50 -20.49
CA GLY A 89 2.47 -13.72 -19.07
C GLY A 89 3.74 -13.03 -18.51
N GLN A 90 4.42 -12.18 -19.30
CA GLN A 90 5.61 -11.45 -18.87
C GLN A 90 5.36 -10.53 -17.67
N ILE A 91 4.13 -10.00 -17.55
CA ILE A 91 3.67 -9.18 -16.43
C ILE A 91 2.44 -9.86 -15.83
N ARG A 92 2.54 -10.27 -14.56
CA ARG A 92 1.47 -11.03 -13.91
C ARG A 92 0.29 -10.13 -13.57
N GLY A 93 -0.92 -10.65 -13.74
CA GLY A 93 -2.16 -10.00 -13.31
C GLY A 93 -2.68 -8.89 -14.22
N MET A 94 -2.10 -8.67 -15.41
CA MET A 94 -2.64 -7.71 -16.38
C MET A 94 -4.12 -7.99 -16.71
N GLN A 95 -4.95 -6.93 -16.73
CA GLN A 95 -6.38 -7.03 -17.01
C GLN A 95 -6.67 -7.30 -18.49
N PRO A 96 -7.69 -8.10 -18.84
CA PRO A 96 -8.16 -8.29 -20.21
C PRO A 96 -8.57 -6.98 -20.89
N VAL A 97 -8.35 -6.87 -22.20
CA VAL A 97 -8.79 -5.70 -22.99
C VAL A 97 -10.31 -5.49 -22.89
N ALA A 98 -11.10 -6.57 -22.88
CA ALA A 98 -12.55 -6.48 -22.78
C ALA A 98 -13.00 -5.76 -21.51
N ASP A 99 -12.37 -6.08 -20.38
CA ASP A 99 -12.68 -5.49 -19.07
C ASP A 99 -12.31 -4.01 -19.04
N LEU A 100 -11.12 -3.65 -19.55
CA LEU A 100 -10.66 -2.26 -19.66
C LEU A 100 -11.57 -1.43 -20.58
N LYS A 101 -11.89 -1.92 -21.78
CA LYS A 101 -12.80 -1.23 -22.71
C LYS A 101 -14.19 -1.04 -22.10
N ASN A 102 -14.69 -2.01 -21.33
CA ASN A 102 -15.98 -1.90 -20.65
C ASN A 102 -15.94 -0.87 -19.51
N MET A 103 -14.91 -0.93 -18.66
CA MET A 103 -14.72 -0.02 -17.53
C MET A 103 -14.55 1.44 -17.98
N TYR A 104 -13.83 1.67 -19.08
CA TYR A 104 -13.48 3.00 -19.57
C TYR A 104 -14.32 3.48 -20.74
N ARG A 105 -15.47 2.85 -20.98
CA ARG A 105 -16.44 3.28 -22.01
C ARG A 105 -16.83 4.76 -21.92
N PRO A 106 -17.03 5.38 -20.74
CA PRO A 106 -17.29 6.82 -20.62
C PRO A 106 -16.12 7.71 -21.10
N LEU A 107 -14.92 7.15 -21.16
CA LEU A 107 -13.69 7.82 -21.61
C LEU A 107 -13.27 7.37 -23.01
N THR A 108 -14.21 6.87 -23.83
CA THR A 108 -13.96 6.50 -25.23
C THR A 108 -14.67 7.45 -26.19
N VAL A 109 -13.91 8.14 -27.04
CA VAL A 109 -14.44 9.05 -28.08
C VAL A 109 -13.68 8.84 -29.38
N ASN A 110 -14.40 8.81 -30.51
CA ASN A 110 -13.82 8.61 -31.86
C ASN A 110 -12.93 7.36 -31.97
N GLY A 111 -13.27 6.28 -31.27
CA GLY A 111 -12.52 5.02 -31.26
C GLY A 111 -11.26 5.01 -30.39
N GLY A 112 -10.87 6.13 -29.78
CA GLY A 112 -9.75 6.20 -28.83
C GLY A 112 -10.24 6.13 -27.38
N THR A 113 -9.58 5.34 -26.54
CA THR A 113 -9.89 5.20 -25.11
C THR A 113 -8.85 5.91 -24.26
N ASP A 114 -9.32 6.82 -23.40
CA ASP A 114 -8.55 7.47 -22.35
C ASP A 114 -8.79 6.78 -21.00
N PHE A 115 -7.96 7.09 -20.00
CA PHE A 115 -8.08 6.53 -18.65
C PHE A 115 -8.23 7.60 -17.58
N ASN A 116 -8.48 7.14 -16.36
CA ASN A 116 -8.66 7.97 -15.15
C ASN A 116 -7.39 8.76 -14.77
N HIS A 117 -6.22 8.27 -15.16
CA HIS A 117 -4.95 8.92 -14.93
C HIS A 117 -4.42 9.55 -16.22
N PHE A 118 -3.80 10.72 -16.09
CA PHE A 118 -3.29 11.45 -17.24
C PHE A 118 -2.01 10.80 -17.79
N TRP A 119 -1.88 10.85 -19.11
CA TRP A 119 -0.83 10.18 -19.88
C TRP A 119 0.60 10.71 -19.68
N PHE A 120 0.85 11.76 -18.89
CA PHE A 120 2.19 12.34 -18.76
C PHE A 120 3.23 11.38 -18.15
N TYR A 121 2.85 10.62 -17.12
CA TYR A 121 3.74 9.61 -16.52
C TYR A 121 4.08 8.47 -17.51
N PRO A 122 3.11 7.87 -18.20
CA PRO A 122 3.38 6.95 -19.32
C PRO A 122 4.22 7.55 -20.44
N ALA A 123 3.98 8.81 -20.82
CA ALA A 123 4.75 9.47 -21.87
C ALA A 123 6.22 9.68 -21.47
N ALA A 124 6.47 10.04 -20.20
CA ALA A 124 7.82 10.13 -19.67
C ALA A 124 8.52 8.76 -19.67
N ALA A 125 7.78 7.68 -19.39
CA ALA A 125 8.32 6.32 -19.45
C ALA A 125 8.63 5.92 -20.89
N ALA A 126 7.72 6.16 -21.85
CA ALA A 126 7.93 5.91 -23.27
C ALA A 126 9.17 6.64 -23.80
N ALA A 127 9.30 7.94 -23.53
CA ALA A 127 10.43 8.75 -24.01
C ALA A 127 11.78 8.28 -23.46
N VAL A 128 11.83 7.91 -22.18
CA VAL A 128 13.04 7.37 -21.55
C VAL A 128 13.32 5.93 -22.04
N GLY A 129 12.26 5.14 -22.25
CA GLY A 129 12.31 3.78 -22.76
C GLY A 129 12.89 3.72 -24.17
N GLU A 130 12.37 4.53 -25.09
CA GLU A 130 12.85 4.65 -26.47
C GLU A 130 14.33 5.09 -26.51
N ALA A 131 14.72 6.07 -25.68
CA ALA A 131 16.12 6.44 -25.53
C ALA A 131 17.00 5.28 -25.01
N GLY A 132 16.45 4.44 -24.12
CA GLY A 132 17.08 3.22 -23.61
C GLY A 132 17.20 2.12 -24.67
N GLU A 133 16.19 1.96 -25.52
CA GLU A 133 16.18 1.00 -26.64
C GLU A 133 17.30 1.29 -27.65
N ILE A 134 17.51 2.57 -27.99
CA ILE A 134 18.57 3.00 -28.92
C ILE A 134 19.97 2.54 -28.47
N ILE A 135 20.19 2.43 -27.16
CA ILE A 135 21.46 1.99 -26.57
C ILE A 135 21.42 0.57 -25.99
N GLY A 136 20.33 -0.18 -26.25
CA GLY A 136 20.16 -1.57 -25.84
C GLY A 136 19.97 -1.80 -24.34
N LEU A 137 19.52 -0.79 -23.59
CA LEU A 137 19.29 -0.89 -22.13
C LEU A 137 17.91 -1.41 -21.74
N SER A 138 16.88 -1.14 -22.55
CA SER A 138 15.50 -1.56 -22.31
C SER A 138 14.85 -1.99 -23.61
N THR A 139 13.91 -2.93 -23.56
CA THR A 139 13.17 -3.44 -24.74
C THR A 139 11.72 -3.80 -24.42
N GLU A 140 11.28 -3.57 -23.18
CA GLU A 140 9.99 -4.03 -22.66
C GLU A 140 9.35 -2.90 -21.86
N SER A 141 8.03 -2.74 -21.97
CA SER A 141 7.29 -1.66 -21.29
C SER A 141 7.57 -1.57 -19.79
N HIS A 142 7.68 -2.69 -19.07
CA HIS A 142 8.01 -2.65 -17.64
C HIS A 142 9.39 -2.05 -17.36
N ALA A 143 10.38 -2.37 -18.20
CA ALA A 143 11.73 -1.85 -18.08
C ALA A 143 11.80 -0.34 -18.33
N HIS A 144 10.95 0.20 -19.22
CA HIS A 144 10.85 1.65 -19.47
C HIS A 144 10.51 2.41 -18.19
N TYR A 145 9.54 1.91 -17.42
CA TYR A 145 9.18 2.47 -16.12
C TYR A 145 10.29 2.31 -15.08
N MET A 146 10.98 1.17 -15.04
CA MET A 146 12.10 0.98 -14.09
C MET A 146 13.25 1.94 -14.38
N LEU A 147 13.53 2.22 -15.66
CA LEU A 147 14.53 3.20 -16.06
C LEU A 147 14.11 4.63 -15.64
N LEU A 148 12.86 5.01 -15.89
CA LEU A 148 12.30 6.28 -15.41
C LEU A 148 12.42 6.42 -13.89
N HIS A 149 12.06 5.37 -13.13
CA HIS A 149 12.16 5.34 -11.68
C HIS A 149 13.59 5.53 -11.19
N ALA A 150 14.56 4.85 -11.81
CA ALA A 150 15.97 4.99 -11.47
C ALA A 150 16.46 6.43 -11.69
N ILE A 151 16.05 7.07 -12.80
CA ILE A 151 16.38 8.47 -13.11
C ILE A 151 15.75 9.43 -12.09
N LEU A 152 14.48 9.24 -11.73
CA LEU A 152 13.78 10.07 -10.74
C LEU A 152 14.44 9.99 -9.37
N ILE A 153 14.77 8.78 -8.91
CA ILE A 153 15.43 8.56 -7.62
C ILE A 153 16.84 9.16 -7.61
N ALA A 154 17.61 8.97 -8.68
CA ALA A 154 18.93 9.59 -8.83
C ALA A 154 18.84 11.12 -8.80
N GLY A 155 17.91 11.69 -9.56
CA GLY A 155 17.64 13.12 -9.60
C GLY A 155 17.29 13.70 -8.22
N LEU A 156 16.45 13.00 -7.45
CA LEU A 156 16.13 13.41 -6.08
C LEU A 156 17.36 13.43 -5.18
N PHE A 157 18.15 12.36 -5.16
CA PHE A 157 19.34 12.31 -4.29
C PHE A 157 20.36 13.38 -4.64
N LEU A 158 20.61 13.61 -5.93
CA LEU A 158 21.51 14.66 -6.39
C LEU A 158 20.99 16.05 -6.03
N LEU A 159 19.70 16.33 -6.23
CA LEU A 159 19.10 17.60 -5.86
C LEU A 159 19.16 17.85 -4.34
N CYS A 160 18.76 16.86 -3.54
CA CYS A 160 18.80 16.95 -2.08
C CYS A 160 20.24 17.09 -1.55
N HIS A 161 21.21 16.44 -2.19
CA HIS A 161 22.63 16.65 -1.90
C HIS A 161 23.07 18.08 -2.24
N HIS A 162 22.71 18.58 -3.42
CA HIS A 162 23.05 19.92 -3.84
C HIS A 162 22.51 20.99 -2.88
N LEU A 163 21.26 20.82 -2.43
CA LEU A 163 20.60 21.81 -1.57
C LEU A 163 21.00 21.68 -0.10
N HIS A 164 21.10 20.46 0.45
CA HIS A 164 21.23 20.22 1.90
C HIS A 164 22.38 19.26 2.28
N GLY A 165 23.26 18.92 1.34
CA GLY A 165 24.39 18.03 1.55
C GLY A 165 23.97 16.64 2.02
N ARG A 166 24.75 16.06 2.94
CA ARG A 166 24.48 14.70 3.48
C ARG A 166 23.12 14.59 4.19
N ARG A 167 22.64 15.66 4.83
CA ARG A 167 21.34 15.63 5.52
C ARG A 167 20.17 15.54 4.55
N GLY A 168 20.29 16.20 3.39
CA GLY A 168 19.31 16.07 2.31
C GLY A 168 19.22 14.64 1.80
N ILE A 169 20.36 13.98 1.57
CA ILE A 169 20.40 12.57 1.16
C ILE A 169 19.75 11.68 2.23
N LEU A 170 20.09 11.85 3.50
CA LEU A 170 19.51 11.05 4.58
C LEU A 170 17.99 11.25 4.71
N ALA A 171 17.51 12.48 4.55
CA ALA A 171 16.08 12.78 4.55
C ALA A 171 15.35 12.13 3.35
N ALA A 172 15.92 12.23 2.15
CA ALA A 172 15.39 11.58 0.96
C ALA A 172 15.41 10.04 1.10
N ALA A 173 16.47 9.46 1.67
CA ALA A 173 16.60 8.02 1.89
C ALA A 173 15.61 7.52 2.94
N ALA A 174 15.38 8.27 4.02
CA ALA A 174 14.35 7.92 5.00
C ALA A 174 12.94 7.90 4.39
N ILE A 175 12.65 8.82 3.47
CA ILE A 175 11.38 8.88 2.74
C ILE A 175 11.27 7.76 1.70
N LEU A 176 12.31 7.51 0.89
CA LEU A 176 12.22 6.54 -0.21
C LEU A 176 12.44 5.09 0.23
N LEU A 177 13.41 4.86 1.12
CA LEU A 177 13.93 3.51 1.41
C LEU A 177 13.49 2.96 2.77
N ALA A 178 12.97 3.82 3.65
CA ALA A 178 12.55 3.44 4.99
C ALA A 178 11.10 3.83 5.26
N SER A 179 10.25 3.76 4.24
CA SER A 179 8.82 4.07 4.31
C SER A 179 8.00 3.21 3.33
N PRO A 180 6.66 3.31 3.35
CA PRO A 180 5.78 2.65 2.37
C PRO A 180 6.11 2.95 0.89
N VAL A 181 6.79 4.06 0.60
CA VAL A 181 7.21 4.43 -0.77
C VAL A 181 8.17 3.41 -1.37
N LEU A 182 8.96 2.72 -0.54
CA LEU A 182 9.89 1.68 -1.01
C LEU A 182 9.16 0.62 -1.84
N TRP A 183 7.92 0.28 -1.48
CA TRP A 183 7.17 -0.74 -2.19
C TRP A 183 6.87 -0.36 -3.64
N TYR A 184 6.70 0.94 -3.91
CA TYR A 184 6.36 1.48 -5.23
C TYR A 184 7.54 1.56 -6.19
N VAL A 185 8.78 1.37 -5.73
CA VAL A 185 9.97 1.59 -6.58
C VAL A 185 10.01 0.68 -7.80
N ASN A 186 9.40 -0.51 -7.72
CA ASN A 186 9.31 -1.46 -8.84
C ASN A 186 7.88 -1.61 -9.40
N LYS A 187 6.93 -0.74 -9.03
CA LYS A 187 5.54 -0.83 -9.48
C LYS A 187 5.30 0.19 -10.57
N VAL A 188 4.64 -0.20 -11.65
CA VAL A 188 4.16 0.76 -12.64
C VAL A 188 2.94 1.47 -12.06
N HIS A 189 3.23 2.53 -11.31
CA HIS A 189 2.25 3.34 -10.59
C HIS A 189 2.84 4.72 -10.29
N THR A 190 2.00 5.75 -10.34
CA THR A 190 2.37 7.17 -10.21
C THR A 190 2.80 7.63 -8.82
N GLU A 191 2.66 6.83 -7.76
CA GLU A 191 2.95 7.30 -6.39
C GLU A 191 4.44 7.61 -6.18
N LEU A 192 5.34 6.80 -6.74
CA LEU A 192 6.78 7.10 -6.66
C LEU A 192 7.08 8.46 -7.33
N PHE A 193 6.52 8.71 -8.51
CA PHE A 193 6.65 9.96 -9.25
C PHE A 193 6.16 11.15 -8.41
N THR A 194 4.95 11.05 -7.85
CA THR A 194 4.32 12.07 -7.00
C THR A 194 5.16 12.38 -5.76
N VAL A 195 5.64 11.35 -5.06
CA VAL A 195 6.44 11.51 -3.84
C VAL A 195 7.81 12.09 -4.13
N VAL A 196 8.50 11.61 -5.17
CA VAL A 196 9.82 12.11 -5.56
C VAL A 196 9.75 13.60 -5.89
N LEU A 197 8.83 14.00 -6.78
CA LEU A 197 8.72 15.40 -7.19
C LEU A 197 8.21 16.30 -6.07
N SER A 198 7.27 15.84 -5.23
CA SER A 198 6.82 16.61 -4.06
C SER A 198 7.94 16.77 -3.02
N THR A 199 8.76 15.74 -2.80
CA THR A 199 9.94 15.82 -1.91
C THR A 199 10.98 16.78 -2.47
N ALA A 200 11.24 16.73 -3.78
CA ALA A 200 12.10 17.69 -4.46
C ALA A 200 11.57 19.13 -4.35
N ALA A 201 10.26 19.33 -4.49
CA ALA A 201 9.62 20.63 -4.31
C ALA A 201 9.78 21.16 -2.88
N LEU A 202 9.54 20.33 -1.86
CA LEU A 202 9.76 20.70 -0.45
C LEU A 202 11.24 20.98 -0.15
N ALA A 203 12.17 20.27 -0.79
CA ALA A 203 13.60 20.56 -0.68
C ALA A 203 13.94 21.95 -1.24
N CYS A 204 13.40 22.31 -2.40
CA CYS A 204 13.52 23.65 -2.98
C CYS A 204 12.87 24.73 -2.11
N ALA A 205 11.66 24.48 -1.60
CA ALA A 205 10.94 25.41 -0.72
C ALA A 205 11.71 25.72 0.56
N LEU A 206 12.38 24.72 1.14
CA LEU A 206 13.23 24.89 2.33
C LEU A 206 14.42 25.85 2.07
N GLN A 207 14.92 25.91 0.84
CA GLN A 207 15.92 26.89 0.37
C GLN A 207 15.30 28.16 -0.25
N ARG A 208 13.98 28.37 -0.12
CA ARG A 208 13.24 29.50 -0.71
C ARG A 208 13.37 29.60 -2.24
N ARG A 209 13.60 28.46 -2.90
CA ARG A 209 13.67 28.34 -4.36
C ARG A 209 12.27 28.10 -4.95
N TRP A 210 11.44 29.14 -4.86
CA TRP A 210 10.00 29.03 -5.10
C TRP A 210 9.62 28.78 -6.56
N ALA A 211 10.36 29.31 -7.54
CA ALA A 211 10.11 29.06 -8.96
C ALA A 211 10.20 27.56 -9.30
N TYR A 212 11.26 26.89 -8.86
CA TYR A 212 11.43 25.45 -9.04
C TYR A 212 10.45 24.63 -8.20
N THR A 213 10.08 25.12 -7.02
CA THR A 213 9.02 24.49 -6.19
C THR A 213 7.69 24.46 -6.95
N GLY A 214 7.33 25.57 -7.59
CA GLY A 214 6.12 25.69 -8.41
C GLY A 214 6.16 24.77 -9.64
N LEU A 215 7.27 24.76 -10.39
CA LEU A 215 7.43 23.88 -11.54
C LEU A 215 7.33 22.39 -11.16
N LEU A 216 8.04 21.95 -10.13
CA LEU A 216 8.04 20.54 -9.71
C LEU A 216 6.63 20.08 -9.33
N LEU A 217 5.88 20.88 -8.56
CA LEU A 217 4.48 20.55 -8.26
C LEU A 217 3.55 20.68 -9.46
N ALA A 218 3.79 21.62 -10.36
CA ALA A 218 3.04 21.72 -11.61
C ALA A 218 3.20 20.45 -12.46
N ILE A 219 4.36 19.80 -12.44
CA ILE A 219 4.53 18.50 -13.09
C ILE A 219 3.72 17.42 -12.34
N VAL A 220 3.64 17.47 -11.02
CA VAL A 220 2.79 16.54 -10.22
C VAL A 220 1.30 16.71 -10.53
N THR A 221 0.83 17.90 -10.94
CA THR A 221 -0.58 18.09 -11.29
C THR A 221 -1.05 17.27 -12.47
N SER A 222 -0.09 16.83 -13.30
CA SER A 222 -0.34 15.88 -14.37
C SER A 222 -0.97 14.61 -13.80
N GLN A 223 -0.58 14.16 -12.61
CA GLN A 223 -1.15 12.97 -11.98
C GLN A 223 -2.30 13.31 -11.03
N ASN A 224 -2.21 14.44 -10.33
CA ASN A 224 -3.28 14.89 -9.45
C ASN A 224 -3.44 16.41 -9.46
N ILE A 225 -4.55 16.87 -10.04
CA ILE A 225 -4.84 18.30 -10.25
C ILE A 225 -4.84 19.14 -8.95
N SER A 226 -5.04 18.53 -7.78
CA SER A 226 -5.05 19.25 -6.51
C SER A 226 -3.74 19.95 -6.16
N PHE A 227 -2.61 19.45 -6.68
CA PHE A 227 -1.31 20.10 -6.50
C PHE A 227 -1.18 21.43 -7.26
N ALA A 228 -2.16 21.80 -8.10
CA ALA A 228 -2.17 23.07 -8.81
C ALA A 228 -2.22 24.26 -7.84
N VAL A 229 -2.93 24.12 -6.72
CA VAL A 229 -3.02 25.17 -5.69
C VAL A 229 -1.65 25.44 -5.03
N PRO A 230 -0.95 24.46 -4.44
CA PRO A 230 0.38 24.70 -3.90
C PRO A 230 1.42 25.05 -4.97
N ALA A 231 1.31 24.55 -6.21
CA ALA A 231 2.16 24.97 -7.32
C ALA A 231 2.00 26.47 -7.63
N CYS A 232 0.76 26.94 -7.76
CA CYS A 232 0.43 28.35 -8.00
C CYS A 232 0.94 29.24 -6.86
N LEU A 233 0.71 28.85 -5.60
CA LEU A 233 1.22 29.59 -4.44
C LEU A 233 2.75 29.74 -4.49
N ALA A 234 3.48 28.67 -4.84
CA ALA A 234 4.93 28.75 -4.97
C ALA A 234 5.36 29.73 -6.09
N CYS A 235 4.71 29.71 -7.25
CA CYS A 235 4.98 30.68 -8.32
C CYS A 235 4.71 32.12 -7.88
N VAL A 236 3.59 32.36 -7.18
CA VAL A 236 3.26 33.69 -6.62
C VAL A 236 4.30 34.13 -5.60
N LEU A 237 4.73 33.24 -4.69
CA LEU A 237 5.78 33.54 -3.72
C LEU A 237 7.10 33.91 -4.41
N ALA A 238 7.47 33.21 -5.48
CA ALA A 238 8.66 33.53 -6.28
C ALA A 238 8.59 34.96 -6.83
N LEU A 239 7.48 35.32 -7.48
CA LEU A 239 7.27 36.64 -8.07
C LEU A 239 7.23 37.76 -7.01
N VAL A 240 6.51 37.54 -5.91
CA VAL A 240 6.38 38.53 -4.82
C VAL A 240 7.72 38.77 -4.12
N ILE A 241 8.48 37.70 -3.83
CA ILE A 241 9.80 37.82 -3.22
C ILE A 241 10.76 38.54 -4.17
N HIS A 242 10.72 38.21 -5.46
CA HIS A 242 11.54 38.89 -6.46
C HIS A 242 11.20 40.39 -6.57
N ALA A 243 9.92 40.73 -6.73
CA ALA A 243 9.44 42.11 -6.83
C ALA A 243 9.78 42.98 -5.60
N ARG A 244 9.87 42.35 -4.42
CA ARG A 244 10.29 43.03 -3.18
C ARG A 244 11.80 43.08 -2.99
N SER A 245 12.57 42.25 -3.68
CA SER A 245 14.03 42.24 -3.57
C SER A 245 14.63 43.38 -4.39
N ARG A 246 15.60 44.12 -3.82
CA ARG A 246 16.43 45.09 -4.57
C ARG A 246 17.61 44.42 -5.30
N ALA A 247 17.63 43.09 -5.34
CA ALA A 247 18.71 42.31 -5.93
C ALA A 247 18.58 42.23 -7.47
N SER A 248 19.65 41.80 -8.14
CA SER A 248 19.67 41.54 -9.59
C SER A 248 18.51 40.63 -10.03
N GLY A 249 18.06 40.81 -11.27
CA GLY A 249 16.92 40.11 -11.90
C GLY A 249 16.89 38.59 -11.71
N MET A 250 15.71 37.98 -11.90
CA MET A 250 15.57 36.51 -11.89
C MET A 250 16.53 35.88 -12.91
N SER A 251 17.07 34.71 -12.56
CA SER A 251 17.85 33.93 -13.51
C SER A 251 16.97 33.45 -14.67
N SER A 252 17.55 33.27 -15.85
CA SER A 252 16.83 32.74 -17.02
C SER A 252 16.16 31.39 -16.74
N LEU A 253 16.77 30.56 -15.89
CA LEU A 253 16.21 29.28 -15.46
C LEU A 253 15.00 29.44 -14.53
N GLU A 254 14.97 30.45 -13.66
CA GLU A 254 13.80 30.75 -12.84
C GLU A 254 12.65 31.30 -13.69
N VAL A 255 12.96 32.16 -14.67
CA VAL A 255 11.98 32.64 -15.64
C VAL A 255 11.39 31.48 -16.44
N LEU A 256 12.24 30.58 -16.94
CA LEU A 256 11.79 29.38 -17.65
C LEU A 256 10.93 28.49 -16.76
N ALA A 257 11.31 28.29 -15.49
CA ALA A 257 10.51 27.51 -14.55
C ALA A 257 9.13 28.13 -14.30
N LEU A 258 9.06 29.46 -14.13
CA LEU A 258 7.80 30.18 -13.99
C LEU A 258 6.94 30.17 -15.26
N ALA A 259 7.55 30.16 -16.44
CA ALA A 259 6.84 30.05 -17.71
C ALA A 259 6.28 28.64 -17.95
N LEU A 260 7.03 27.60 -17.58
CA LEU A 260 6.63 26.20 -17.76
C LEU A 260 5.61 25.73 -16.71
N ALA A 261 5.61 26.28 -15.50
CA ALA A 261 4.70 25.80 -14.44
C ALA A 261 3.21 25.91 -14.83
N PRO A 262 2.70 27.04 -15.37
CA PRO A 262 1.32 27.12 -15.87
C PRO A 262 1.04 26.14 -17.01
N VAL A 263 2.00 25.91 -17.90
CA VAL A 263 1.84 24.96 -19.03
C VAL A 263 1.58 23.56 -18.50
N PHE A 264 2.42 23.06 -17.59
CA PHE A 264 2.20 21.73 -16.98
C PHE A 264 0.93 21.68 -16.12
N ALA A 265 0.66 22.75 -15.35
CA ALA A 265 -0.53 22.82 -14.49
C ALA A 265 -1.84 22.74 -15.27
N LEU A 266 -1.88 23.35 -16.46
CA LEU A 266 -3.07 23.43 -17.31
C LEU A 266 -3.17 22.28 -18.32
N LEU A 267 -2.06 21.56 -18.58
CA LEU A 267 -2.02 20.51 -19.60
C LEU A 267 -3.08 19.42 -19.37
N HIS A 268 -3.19 18.93 -18.14
CA HIS A 268 -4.16 17.90 -17.75
C HIS A 268 -5.62 18.38 -17.92
N PRO A 269 -6.07 19.49 -17.27
CA PRO A 269 -7.45 19.93 -17.42
C PRO A 269 -7.79 20.40 -18.83
N PHE A 270 -6.86 21.02 -19.55
CA PHE A 270 -7.09 21.44 -20.94
C PHE A 270 -7.32 20.24 -21.86
N TYR A 271 -6.50 19.19 -21.73
CA TYR A 271 -6.63 17.97 -22.53
C TYR A 271 -8.01 17.32 -22.37
N TYR A 272 -8.44 17.01 -21.14
CA TYR A 272 -9.73 16.36 -20.92
C TYR A 272 -10.91 17.29 -21.21
N PHE A 273 -10.77 18.60 -20.99
CA PHE A 273 -11.82 19.54 -21.34
C PHE A 273 -12.02 19.57 -22.86
N SER A 274 -10.94 19.57 -23.64
CA SER A 274 -11.03 19.55 -25.10
C SER A 274 -11.66 18.27 -25.66
N ARG A 275 -11.48 17.12 -25.00
CA ARG A 275 -11.96 15.81 -25.48
C ARG A 275 -13.34 15.42 -24.95
N PHE A 276 -13.65 15.79 -23.71
CA PHE A 276 -14.83 15.31 -22.98
C PHE A 276 -15.65 16.42 -22.32
N GLY A 277 -15.23 17.69 -22.40
CA GLY A 277 -15.90 18.80 -21.72
C GLY A 277 -15.76 18.82 -20.20
N SER A 278 -14.90 17.97 -19.62
CA SER A 278 -14.60 17.92 -18.18
C SER A 278 -13.13 18.24 -17.91
N ILE A 279 -12.85 18.91 -16.79
CA ILE A 279 -11.47 19.25 -16.37
C ILE A 279 -10.68 18.06 -15.81
N THR A 280 -11.32 16.92 -15.56
CA THR A 280 -10.65 15.68 -15.13
C THR A 280 -11.50 14.45 -15.45
N PRO A 281 -10.89 13.33 -15.85
CA PRO A 281 -11.61 12.07 -16.12
C PRO A 281 -12.19 11.45 -14.85
N GLN A 282 -11.61 11.76 -13.68
CA GLN A 282 -12.06 11.23 -12.39
C GLN A 282 -13.50 11.64 -12.06
N LEU A 283 -13.93 12.82 -12.51
CA LEU A 283 -15.31 13.28 -12.37
C LEU A 283 -16.28 12.61 -13.37
N ILE A 284 -15.76 12.15 -14.52
CA ILE A 284 -16.56 11.45 -15.53
C ILE A 284 -16.79 10.00 -15.10
N ASN A 285 -15.73 9.32 -14.64
CA ASN A 285 -15.75 7.89 -14.36
C ASN A 285 -16.02 7.56 -12.87
N GLY A 286 -16.41 8.56 -12.06
CA GLY A 286 -16.83 8.37 -10.67
C GLY A 286 -15.71 8.13 -9.64
N GLY A 287 -14.44 8.33 -10.01
CA GLY A 287 -13.30 8.22 -9.07
C GLY A 287 -13.16 9.42 -8.12
N ALA A 288 -13.87 10.52 -8.40
CA ALA A 288 -13.97 11.67 -7.50
C ALA A 288 -15.38 12.30 -7.50
N GLN A 289 -15.77 12.88 -6.37
CA GLN A 289 -17.01 13.62 -6.17
C GLN A 289 -16.75 14.91 -5.35
N VAL A 290 -17.31 16.03 -5.79
CA VAL A 290 -17.07 17.36 -5.17
C VAL A 290 -18.32 17.97 -4.52
N SER A 291 -19.45 17.26 -4.50
CA SER A 291 -20.71 17.78 -3.97
C SER A 291 -20.79 17.80 -2.45
N ASP A 292 -20.04 16.93 -1.74
CA ASP A 292 -20.02 16.88 -0.27
C ASP A 292 -18.60 16.57 0.22
N LEU A 293 -17.85 17.60 0.63
CA LEU A 293 -16.43 17.50 0.97
C LEU A 293 -16.20 17.61 2.48
N HIS A 294 -15.90 16.48 3.11
CA HIS A 294 -15.52 16.41 4.52
C HIS A 294 -13.99 16.41 4.66
N VAL A 295 -13.35 17.59 4.58
CA VAL A 295 -11.88 17.74 4.55
C VAL A 295 -11.18 17.06 5.74
N LEU A 296 -11.72 17.19 6.95
CA LEU A 296 -11.13 16.56 8.15
C LEU A 296 -11.19 15.04 8.13
N SER A 297 -12.07 14.47 7.31
CA SER A 297 -12.20 13.02 7.17
C SER A 297 -10.94 12.38 6.57
N SER A 298 -10.15 13.15 5.82
CA SER A 298 -8.86 12.77 5.25
C SER A 298 -7.78 12.42 6.28
N LEU A 299 -7.97 12.77 7.56
CA LEU A 299 -7.08 12.33 8.65
C LEU A 299 -7.03 10.80 8.80
N ARG A 300 -8.04 10.08 8.28
CA ARG A 300 -8.02 8.60 8.20
C ARG A 300 -6.77 8.08 7.48
N TYR A 301 -6.31 8.75 6.43
CA TYR A 301 -5.13 8.35 5.66
C TYR A 301 -3.81 8.51 6.42
N LEU A 302 -3.83 9.20 7.57
CA LEU A 302 -2.69 9.30 8.48
C LEU A 302 -2.80 8.32 9.65
N PHE A 303 -3.97 8.22 10.26
CA PHE A 303 -4.14 7.61 11.59
C PHE A 303 -4.96 6.33 11.64
N ASP A 304 -5.76 6.04 10.61
CA ASP A 304 -6.60 4.84 10.62
C ASP A 304 -5.70 3.58 10.73
N PRO A 305 -5.98 2.65 11.66
CA PRO A 305 -5.15 1.47 11.85
C PRO A 305 -5.04 0.58 10.61
N ASP A 306 -6.05 0.55 9.75
CA ASP A 306 -6.09 -0.25 8.54
C ASP A 306 -5.34 0.42 7.39
N ILE A 307 -5.74 1.63 7.04
CA ILE A 307 -5.30 2.32 5.81
C ILE A 307 -4.26 3.43 6.07
N GLY A 308 -4.01 3.79 7.32
CA GLY A 308 -3.21 4.96 7.68
C GLY A 308 -1.71 4.81 7.41
N LEU A 309 -1.09 5.93 7.05
CA LEU A 309 0.35 6.04 6.85
C LEU A 309 1.14 5.71 8.13
N LEU A 310 0.78 6.30 9.28
CA LEU A 310 1.58 6.19 10.51
C LEU A 310 1.56 4.79 11.13
N PRO A 311 0.42 4.07 11.21
CA PRO A 311 0.41 2.66 11.63
C PRO A 311 1.24 1.76 10.72
N SER A 312 1.35 2.11 9.44
CA SER A 312 2.11 1.35 8.43
C SER A 312 3.57 1.80 8.28
N TRP A 313 3.98 2.87 8.99
CA TRP A 313 5.32 3.45 8.88
C TRP A 313 5.93 3.72 10.27
N PRO A 314 6.47 2.69 10.95
CA PRO A 314 7.03 2.82 12.31
C PRO A 314 8.09 3.92 12.48
N LEU A 315 8.87 4.22 11.44
CA LEU A 315 9.86 5.30 11.48
C LEU A 315 9.21 6.69 11.51
N GLY A 316 8.02 6.87 10.93
CA GLY A 316 7.29 8.15 10.91
C GLY A 316 7.04 8.72 12.30
N PRO A 317 6.36 8.01 13.22
CA PRO A 317 6.17 8.44 14.60
C PRO A 317 7.49 8.75 15.35
N VAL A 318 8.56 8.00 15.07
CA VAL A 318 9.89 8.27 15.65
C VAL A 318 10.44 9.61 15.15
N ILE A 319 10.33 9.90 13.84
CA ILE A 319 10.72 11.20 13.28
C ILE A 319 9.91 12.33 13.92
N LEU A 320 8.59 12.16 14.08
CA LEU A 320 7.74 13.17 14.73
C LEU A 320 8.15 13.41 16.19
N ALA A 321 8.46 12.35 16.95
CA ALA A 321 8.92 12.47 18.32
C ALA A 321 10.28 13.20 18.41
N ILE A 322 11.22 12.86 17.53
CA ILE A 322 12.52 13.54 17.43
C ILE A 322 12.34 15.01 17.04
N ALA A 323 11.44 15.30 16.09
CA ALA A 323 11.14 16.65 15.66
C ALA A 323 10.50 17.48 16.78
N LEU A 324 9.53 16.92 17.51
CA LEU A 324 8.92 17.57 18.66
C LEU A 324 9.96 17.87 19.75
N TYR A 325 10.82 16.90 20.06
CA TYR A 325 11.93 17.12 20.98
C TYR A 325 12.88 18.22 20.49
N GLY A 326 13.22 18.22 19.20
CA GLY A 326 14.03 19.26 18.56
C GLY A 326 13.39 20.65 18.66
N LEU A 327 12.08 20.76 18.51
CA LEU A 327 11.33 22.00 18.68
C LEU A 327 11.38 22.49 20.15
N ILE A 328 11.10 21.61 21.11
CA ILE A 328 11.17 21.91 22.55
C ILE A 328 12.59 22.38 22.94
N LYS A 329 13.62 21.75 22.39
CA LYS A 329 15.03 22.11 22.62
C LYS A 329 15.55 23.21 21.71
N ARG A 330 14.69 23.85 20.90
CA ARG A 330 15.03 24.95 19.97
C ARG A 330 16.21 24.61 19.03
N ARG A 331 16.25 23.35 18.57
CA ARG A 331 17.27 22.81 17.64
C ARG A 331 16.94 23.05 16.17
N TYR A 332 15.72 23.52 15.89
CA TYR A 332 15.35 24.02 14.58
C TYR A 332 15.56 25.52 14.53
N ALA A 333 16.06 26.02 13.40
CA ALA A 333 15.87 27.42 13.06
C ALA A 333 14.36 27.70 12.95
N ARG A 334 13.93 28.89 13.36
CA ARG A 334 12.52 29.28 13.17
C ARG A 334 12.19 29.20 11.68
N PRO A 335 11.18 28.42 11.27
CA PRO A 335 10.82 28.33 9.86
C PRO A 335 10.38 29.70 9.36
N ALA A 336 10.70 30.00 8.10
CA ALA A 336 10.19 31.20 7.46
C ALA A 336 8.65 31.16 7.46
N PRO A 337 7.95 32.27 7.75
CA PRO A 337 6.48 32.30 7.71
C PRO A 337 5.92 31.81 6.36
N THR A 338 6.61 32.12 5.26
CA THR A 338 6.25 31.65 3.91
C THR A 338 6.29 30.13 3.78
N LEU A 339 7.27 29.46 4.40
CA LEU A 339 7.35 28.00 4.41
C LEU A 339 6.22 27.39 5.23
N LEU A 340 5.87 27.98 6.37
CA LEU A 340 4.75 27.50 7.19
C LEU A 340 3.42 27.61 6.44
N VAL A 341 3.13 28.78 5.85
CA VAL A 341 1.94 29.00 5.03
C VAL A 341 1.90 27.99 3.87
N TYR A 342 3.03 27.80 3.18
CA TYR A 342 3.11 26.85 2.09
C TYR A 342 2.82 25.41 2.52
N VAL A 343 3.40 24.95 3.63
CA VAL A 343 3.14 23.59 4.17
C VAL A 343 1.67 23.41 4.56
N VAL A 344 1.05 24.42 5.16
CA VAL A 344 -0.39 24.38 5.50
C VAL A 344 -1.24 24.31 4.23
N VAL A 345 -0.96 25.14 3.23
CA VAL A 345 -1.71 25.11 1.94
C VAL A 345 -1.50 23.79 1.21
N TYR A 346 -0.29 23.25 1.20
CA TYR A 346 -0.01 21.92 0.64
C TYR A 346 -0.85 20.83 1.33
N ALA A 347 -0.84 20.80 2.67
CA ALA A 347 -1.59 19.81 3.44
C ALA A 347 -3.10 19.95 3.20
N LEU A 348 -3.64 21.17 3.20
CA LEU A 348 -5.06 21.41 2.94
C LEU A 348 -5.46 21.03 1.51
N ALA A 349 -4.62 21.29 0.51
CA ALA A 349 -4.87 20.88 -0.87
C ALA A 349 -4.91 19.35 -1.01
N ALA A 350 -3.96 18.64 -0.37
CA ALA A 350 -3.96 17.17 -0.32
C ALA A 350 -5.21 16.64 0.42
N MET A 351 -5.59 17.22 1.56
CA MET A 351 -6.77 16.82 2.32
C MET A 351 -8.07 17.06 1.53
N LEU A 352 -8.17 18.16 0.77
CA LEU A 352 -9.32 18.47 -0.06
C LEU A 352 -9.49 17.46 -1.19
N ALA A 353 -8.39 17.10 -1.86
CA ALA A 353 -8.37 16.10 -2.92
C ALA A 353 -8.80 14.72 -2.42
N GLN A 354 -8.30 14.34 -1.24
CA GLN A 354 -8.63 13.09 -0.56
C GLN A 354 -10.08 13.03 -0.09
N ALA A 355 -10.64 14.16 0.33
CA ALA A 355 -12.05 14.26 0.68
C ALA A 355 -12.96 14.13 -0.54
N ALA A 356 -12.44 14.39 -1.74
CA ALA A 356 -13.16 14.20 -3.00
C ALA A 356 -13.08 12.76 -3.52
N THR A 357 -12.19 11.92 -3.00
CA THR A 357 -12.05 10.54 -3.46
C THR A 357 -13.21 9.66 -3.00
N THR A 358 -13.76 8.86 -3.92
CA THR A 358 -14.88 7.96 -3.66
C THR A 358 -14.47 6.56 -3.21
N ASN A 359 -13.28 6.08 -3.62
CA ASN A 359 -12.68 4.82 -3.18
C ASN A 359 -11.70 5.08 -2.02
N ILE A 360 -12.12 4.82 -0.78
CA ILE A 360 -11.34 5.07 0.43
C ILE A 360 -10.34 3.94 0.67
N ASN A 361 -10.74 2.68 0.45
CA ASN A 361 -9.88 1.51 0.60
C ASN A 361 -9.10 1.22 -0.70
N SER A 362 -8.40 2.24 -1.20
CA SER A 362 -7.73 2.20 -2.49
C SER A 362 -6.81 1.00 -2.65
N GLY A 363 -6.99 0.26 -3.75
CA GLY A 363 -6.03 -0.71 -4.24
C GLY A 363 -4.70 -0.09 -4.69
N GLY A 364 -3.84 -0.91 -5.29
CA GLY A 364 -2.49 -0.54 -5.68
C GLY A 364 -1.56 -0.32 -4.50
N THR A 365 -1.73 -1.08 -3.42
CA THR A 365 -0.92 -0.99 -2.18
C THR A 365 -0.79 -2.33 -1.47
N PHE A 366 0.26 -2.47 -0.65
CA PHE A 366 0.50 -3.64 0.20
C PHE A 366 -0.19 -3.55 1.58
N GLY A 367 -0.98 -2.50 1.82
CA GLY A 367 -1.66 -2.24 3.10
C GLY A 367 -2.18 -0.80 3.25
N PRO A 368 -1.32 0.22 3.44
CA PRO A 368 -1.77 1.60 3.63
C PRO A 368 -2.42 2.17 2.37
N ALA A 369 -3.47 2.97 2.50
CA ALA A 369 -4.04 3.67 1.34
C ALA A 369 -2.99 4.58 0.70
N ARG A 370 -2.92 4.53 -0.63
CA ARG A 370 -1.91 5.25 -1.43
C ARG A 370 -1.95 6.77 -1.20
N TYR A 371 -3.14 7.31 -0.92
CA TYR A 371 -3.32 8.74 -0.65
C TYR A 371 -2.56 9.24 0.59
N GLY A 372 -2.30 8.37 1.56
CA GLY A 372 -1.47 8.71 2.72
C GLY A 372 -0.04 9.12 2.34
N LEU A 373 0.47 8.62 1.21
CA LEU A 373 1.83 8.90 0.73
C LEU A 373 2.06 10.37 0.38
N TRP A 374 1.00 11.13 0.04
CA TRP A 374 1.15 12.55 -0.30
C TRP A 374 1.64 13.39 0.87
N TYR A 375 1.45 12.93 2.11
CA TYR A 375 1.95 13.61 3.30
C TYR A 375 3.43 13.32 3.59
N ILE A 376 4.02 12.30 2.95
CA ILE A 376 5.33 11.81 3.34
C ILE A 376 6.45 12.83 3.07
N CYS A 377 6.30 13.65 2.03
CA CYS A 377 7.27 14.70 1.72
C CYS A 377 7.35 15.77 2.81
N LEU A 378 6.30 15.93 3.65
CA LEU A 378 6.28 16.86 4.78
C LEU A 378 7.24 16.45 5.90
N PHE A 379 7.73 15.21 5.91
CA PHE A 379 8.77 14.76 6.82
C PHE A 379 10.17 15.21 6.38
N TYR A 380 10.35 15.59 5.11
CA TYR A 380 11.66 15.99 4.59
C TYR A 380 12.25 17.20 5.36
N PRO A 381 11.51 18.32 5.57
CA PRO A 381 12.03 19.45 6.34
C PRO A 381 12.33 19.08 7.80
N LEU A 382 11.55 18.18 8.40
CA LEU A 382 11.76 17.74 9.80
C LEU A 382 13.12 17.05 9.96
N ILE A 383 13.55 16.27 8.97
CA ILE A 383 14.83 15.56 8.99
C ILE A 383 15.96 16.48 8.53
N ALA A 384 15.79 17.17 7.40
CA ALA A 384 16.84 17.94 6.76
C ALA A 384 17.26 19.19 7.57
N ALA A 385 16.31 19.83 8.26
CA ALA A 385 16.56 21.04 9.05
C ALA A 385 17.06 20.77 10.47
N LEU A 386 17.05 19.51 10.93
CA LEU A 386 17.46 19.16 12.29
C LEU A 386 18.97 19.38 12.47
N GLN A 387 19.35 20.15 13.49
CA GLN A 387 20.76 20.36 13.83
C GLN A 387 21.33 19.16 14.62
N PRO A 388 22.63 18.84 14.47
CA PRO A 388 23.24 17.71 15.15
C PRO A 388 23.18 17.85 16.67
N MET A 389 22.96 16.73 17.36
CA MET A 389 23.08 16.67 18.81
C MET A 389 24.55 16.59 19.20
N TRP A 390 25.12 17.66 19.76
CA TRP A 390 26.46 17.57 20.37
C TRP A 390 26.39 16.80 21.69
N PRO A 391 27.26 15.80 21.94
CA PRO A 391 27.08 14.94 23.09
C PRO A 391 27.76 15.46 24.36
N GLY A 392 26.99 15.69 25.42
CA GLY A 392 27.42 15.50 26.81
C GLY A 392 27.36 14.01 27.21
N ARG A 393 27.93 13.62 28.36
CA ARG A 393 28.10 12.21 28.77
C ARG A 393 26.77 11.44 28.89
N TRP A 394 25.74 12.08 29.46
CA TRP A 394 24.37 11.53 29.55
C TRP A 394 23.60 11.54 28.22
N SER A 395 23.93 12.46 27.31
CA SER A 395 23.29 12.52 25.99
C SER A 395 23.90 11.53 24.99
N ARG A 396 25.02 10.87 25.33
CA ARG A 396 25.60 9.80 24.48
C ARG A 396 24.76 8.53 24.55
N TRP A 397 24.41 8.06 25.74
CA TRP A 397 23.57 6.86 25.91
C TRP A 397 22.16 7.03 25.33
N LEU A 398 21.52 8.17 25.63
CA LEU A 398 20.23 8.52 25.03
C LEU A 398 20.35 8.67 23.51
N GLY A 399 21.41 9.30 23.01
CA GLY A 399 21.67 9.43 21.58
C GLY A 399 21.86 8.08 20.87
N THR A 400 22.65 7.17 21.44
CA THR A 400 22.83 5.82 20.92
C THR A 400 21.51 5.05 20.91
N GLY A 401 20.73 5.11 22.00
CA GLY A 401 19.40 4.50 22.06
C GLY A 401 18.46 5.04 20.98
N THR A 402 18.42 6.36 20.76
CA THR A 402 17.63 6.97 19.67
C THR A 402 18.08 6.46 18.30
N TRP A 403 19.38 6.40 18.03
CA TRP A 403 19.88 5.89 16.74
C TRP A 403 19.56 4.41 16.53
N VAL A 404 19.61 3.59 17.58
CA VAL A 404 19.18 2.18 17.52
C VAL A 404 17.69 2.09 17.20
N ILE A 405 16.84 2.89 17.85
CA ILE A 405 15.39 2.93 17.56
C ILE A 405 15.14 3.38 16.12
N VAL A 406 15.83 4.42 15.64
CA VAL A 406 15.74 4.89 14.25
C VAL A 406 16.15 3.79 13.28
N ALA A 407 17.26 3.10 13.53
CA ALA A 407 17.73 2.01 12.66
C ALA A 407 16.76 0.83 12.65
N LEU A 408 16.27 0.39 13.82
CA LEU A 408 15.32 -0.72 13.94
C LEU A 408 14.00 -0.40 13.26
N THR A 409 13.46 0.80 13.49
CA THR A 409 12.20 1.23 12.85
C THR A 409 12.38 1.46 11.35
N ALA A 410 13.55 1.91 10.88
CA ALA A 410 13.85 2.01 9.46
C ALA A 410 13.90 0.63 8.79
N VAL A 411 14.60 -0.34 9.41
CA VAL A 411 14.66 -1.73 8.92
C VAL A 411 13.27 -2.37 8.93
N LEU A 412 12.49 -2.17 9.99
CA LEU A 412 11.11 -2.64 10.06
C LEU A 412 10.25 -2.03 8.95
N SER A 413 10.35 -0.72 8.72
CA SER A 413 9.60 -0.02 7.66
C SER A 413 9.99 -0.54 6.27
N ALA A 414 11.28 -0.75 6.02
CA ALA A 414 11.77 -1.31 4.77
C ALA A 414 11.30 -2.75 4.56
N ARG A 415 11.29 -3.57 5.63
CA ARG A 415 10.80 -4.96 5.58
C ARG A 415 9.30 -5.00 5.30
N THR A 416 8.50 -4.11 5.89
CA THR A 416 7.05 -4.06 5.64
C THR A 416 6.72 -3.61 4.23
N ALA A 417 7.51 -2.69 3.68
CA ALA A 417 7.34 -2.11 2.36
C ALA A 417 8.26 -2.74 1.29
N TRP A 418 8.66 -4.01 1.48
CA TRP A 418 9.64 -4.63 0.59
C TRP A 418 9.10 -4.75 -0.84
N PRO A 419 9.85 -4.36 -1.90
CA PRO A 419 9.33 -4.27 -3.27
C PRO A 419 8.82 -5.60 -3.84
N ALA A 420 9.33 -6.74 -3.38
CA ALA A 420 8.86 -8.05 -3.85
C ALA A 420 7.49 -8.47 -3.26
N LYS A 421 6.95 -7.73 -2.30
CA LYS A 421 5.64 -8.02 -1.72
C LYS A 421 4.54 -7.75 -2.75
N VAL A 422 3.54 -8.62 -2.82
CA VAL A 422 2.35 -8.42 -3.64
C VAL A 422 1.40 -7.40 -3.02
N GLU A 423 0.45 -6.94 -3.82
CA GLU A 423 -0.66 -6.10 -3.39
C GLU A 423 -1.51 -6.80 -2.32
N SER A 424 -1.97 -6.07 -1.30
CA SER A 424 -2.60 -6.63 -0.09
C SER A 424 -3.41 -5.55 0.64
N TYR A 425 -4.52 -5.11 0.04
CA TYR A 425 -5.38 -4.04 0.60
C TYR A 425 -6.75 -4.53 1.07
N LEU A 426 -7.13 -5.75 0.70
CA LEU A 426 -8.38 -6.42 1.10
C LEU A 426 -8.24 -7.26 2.37
N THR A 427 -7.13 -7.10 3.11
CA THR A 427 -6.94 -7.78 4.39
C THR A 427 -6.74 -6.76 5.51
N PRO A 428 -7.24 -7.02 6.74
CA PRO A 428 -7.08 -6.08 7.82
C PRO A 428 -5.61 -6.00 8.22
N SER A 429 -5.11 -4.79 8.48
CA SER A 429 -3.72 -4.61 8.90
C SER A 429 -3.46 -5.27 10.25
N ARG A 430 -2.20 -5.54 10.60
CA ARG A 430 -1.86 -6.06 11.93
C ARG A 430 -2.33 -5.16 13.07
N ALA A 431 -2.25 -3.83 12.88
CA ALA A 431 -2.72 -2.88 13.88
C ALA A 431 -4.25 -2.95 14.04
N ALA A 432 -4.97 -3.03 12.92
CA ALA A 432 -6.42 -3.19 12.91
C ALA A 432 -6.87 -4.52 13.54
N GLN A 433 -6.20 -5.64 13.22
CA GLN A 433 -6.48 -6.94 13.84
C GLN A 433 -6.34 -6.92 15.37
N LEU A 434 -5.32 -6.23 15.89
CA LEU A 434 -5.15 -6.05 17.33
C LEU A 434 -6.25 -5.18 17.93
N ILE A 435 -6.58 -4.05 17.30
CA ILE A 435 -7.59 -3.12 17.82
C ILE A 435 -8.98 -3.76 17.78
N TYR A 436 -9.40 -4.30 16.64
CA TYR A 436 -10.72 -4.95 16.50
C TYR A 436 -10.83 -6.22 17.35
N GLY A 437 -9.72 -6.93 17.56
CA GLY A 437 -9.70 -8.17 18.32
C GLY A 437 -9.69 -8.00 19.84
N TYR A 438 -9.02 -6.97 20.36
CA TYR A 438 -8.81 -6.81 21.81
C TYR A 438 -9.50 -5.57 22.41
N VAL A 439 -9.55 -4.47 21.68
CA VAL A 439 -10.16 -3.20 22.12
C VAL A 439 -11.12 -2.64 21.05
N PRO A 440 -12.17 -3.42 20.66
CA PRO A 440 -13.02 -3.12 19.50
C PRO A 440 -13.78 -1.79 19.58
N TRP A 441 -13.91 -1.21 20.78
CA TRP A 441 -14.55 0.08 21.04
C TRP A 441 -13.64 1.28 20.76
N LEU A 442 -12.31 1.07 20.62
CA LEU A 442 -11.34 2.16 20.50
C LEU A 442 -11.38 2.85 19.13
N TRP A 443 -11.66 2.10 18.06
CA TRP A 443 -11.65 2.63 16.70
C TRP A 443 -12.73 1.99 15.84
N SER A 444 -13.48 2.80 15.11
CA SER A 444 -14.41 2.37 14.08
C SER A 444 -13.97 3.01 12.75
N PRO A 445 -13.47 2.22 11.78
CA PRO A 445 -13.07 2.75 10.48
C PRO A 445 -14.32 3.11 9.65
N THR A 446 -14.11 3.61 8.43
CA THR A 446 -15.20 3.77 7.47
C THR A 446 -15.81 2.43 7.10
N GLU A 447 -17.10 2.43 6.77
CA GLU A 447 -17.89 1.22 6.47
C GLU A 447 -17.28 0.42 5.31
N GLU A 448 -16.88 1.11 4.25
CA GLU A 448 -16.17 0.55 3.10
C GLU A 448 -14.89 -0.20 3.54
N VAL A 449 -14.00 0.47 4.29
CA VAL A 449 -12.73 -0.12 4.75
C VAL A 449 -12.98 -1.35 5.62
N PHE A 450 -13.96 -1.30 6.53
CA PHE A 450 -14.27 -2.46 7.36
C PHE A 450 -14.88 -3.60 6.56
N PHE A 451 -15.84 -3.30 5.67
CA PHE A 451 -16.48 -4.29 4.83
C PHE A 451 -15.43 -4.99 3.97
N GLU A 452 -14.72 -4.25 3.12
CA GLU A 452 -13.86 -4.84 2.10
C GLU A 452 -12.73 -5.66 2.70
N ARG A 453 -12.13 -5.19 3.79
CA ARG A 453 -11.02 -5.89 4.45
C ARG A 453 -11.43 -7.12 5.23
N ASN A 454 -12.61 -7.10 5.86
CA ASN A 454 -13.04 -8.25 6.65
C ASN A 454 -13.83 -9.27 5.81
N ALA A 455 -14.49 -8.82 4.74
CA ALA A 455 -15.13 -9.67 3.75
C ALA A 455 -14.15 -10.20 2.68
N ALA A 456 -12.95 -9.59 2.57
CA ALA A 456 -11.93 -9.89 1.56
C ALA A 456 -12.45 -9.76 0.12
N THR A 457 -13.26 -8.74 -0.14
CA THR A 457 -13.82 -8.42 -1.45
C THR A 457 -13.84 -6.91 -1.65
N GLU A 458 -13.68 -6.47 -2.90
CA GLU A 458 -13.79 -5.06 -3.25
C GLU A 458 -15.24 -4.70 -3.61
N GLY A 459 -15.63 -3.45 -3.36
CA GLY A 459 -16.95 -2.92 -3.67
C GLY A 459 -17.97 -3.09 -2.55
N PRO A 460 -19.22 -2.66 -2.77
CA PRO A 460 -20.28 -2.78 -1.77
C PRO A 460 -20.71 -4.25 -1.56
N PRO A 461 -21.40 -4.56 -0.44
CA PRO A 461 -22.00 -5.87 -0.23
C PRO A 461 -22.90 -6.28 -1.40
N SER A 462 -22.76 -7.53 -1.87
CA SER A 462 -23.61 -8.07 -2.94
C SER A 462 -25.08 -8.21 -2.54
N SER A 463 -25.36 -8.22 -1.24
CA SER A 463 -26.70 -8.35 -0.68
C SER A 463 -26.82 -7.54 0.62
N LEU A 464 -28.00 -6.96 0.83
CA LEU A 464 -28.36 -6.22 2.04
C LEU A 464 -29.69 -6.76 2.58
N PRO A 465 -29.92 -6.78 3.91
CA PRO A 465 -29.02 -6.32 4.97
C PRO A 465 -27.79 -7.22 5.15
N ALA A 466 -26.68 -6.64 5.61
CA ALA A 466 -25.41 -7.33 5.79
C ALA A 466 -24.88 -7.22 7.23
N LEU A 467 -24.22 -8.27 7.71
CA LEU A 467 -23.48 -8.29 8.97
C LEU A 467 -22.03 -8.67 8.68
N VAL A 468 -21.13 -7.69 8.80
CA VAL A 468 -19.69 -7.91 8.64
C VAL A 468 -19.08 -8.16 10.01
N VAL A 469 -18.32 -9.24 10.14
CA VAL A 469 -17.68 -9.61 11.41
C VAL A 469 -16.16 -9.50 11.29
N GLY A 470 -15.57 -8.74 12.21
CA GLY A 470 -14.13 -8.53 12.26
C GLY A 470 -13.36 -9.65 12.99
N PRO A 471 -12.04 -9.49 13.13
CA PRO A 471 -11.16 -10.50 13.70
C PRO A 471 -11.57 -10.88 15.13
N ARG A 472 -11.38 -12.17 15.46
CA ARG A 472 -11.70 -12.76 16.78
C ARG A 472 -13.18 -12.66 17.19
N CYS A 473 -14.09 -12.30 16.27
CA CYS A 473 -15.53 -12.20 16.54
C CYS A 473 -15.87 -11.20 17.65
N ARG A 474 -15.18 -10.06 17.69
CA ARG A 474 -15.33 -9.05 18.77
C ARG A 474 -15.91 -7.73 18.33
N LYS A 475 -15.86 -7.43 17.03
CA LYS A 475 -16.44 -6.24 16.42
C LYS A 475 -17.27 -6.66 15.22
N ALA A 476 -18.45 -6.09 15.07
CA ALA A 476 -19.27 -6.27 13.88
C ALA A 476 -19.81 -4.94 13.37
N LEU A 477 -20.10 -4.91 12.07
CA LEU A 477 -20.78 -3.81 11.38
C LEU A 477 -22.07 -4.37 10.78
N TYR A 478 -23.21 -3.82 11.20
CA TYR A 478 -24.49 -4.04 10.54
C TYR A 478 -24.69 -2.97 9.47
N ILE A 479 -25.05 -3.39 8.25
CA ILE A 479 -25.40 -2.52 7.13
C ILE A 479 -26.87 -2.78 6.78
N PRO A 480 -27.75 -1.75 6.82
CA PRO A 480 -29.17 -1.90 6.60
C PRO A 480 -29.49 -2.32 5.15
N GLY A 481 -30.68 -2.90 4.98
CA GLY A 481 -31.23 -3.31 3.68
C GLY A 481 -32.74 -3.31 3.73
N GLN A 482 -33.37 -3.98 2.76
CA GLN A 482 -34.83 -4.11 2.74
C GLN A 482 -35.35 -4.80 4.01
N GLU A 483 -36.45 -4.27 4.55
CA GLU A 483 -37.09 -4.85 5.73
C GLU A 483 -37.60 -6.26 5.43
N GLY A 484 -37.43 -7.18 6.38
CA GLY A 484 -37.80 -8.60 6.23
C GLY A 484 -36.81 -9.46 5.42
N ALA A 485 -35.84 -8.88 4.72
CA ALA A 485 -34.81 -9.66 4.02
C ALA A 485 -33.84 -10.33 5.01
N PRO A 486 -33.33 -11.54 4.69
CA PRO A 486 -32.37 -12.25 5.53
C PRO A 486 -31.04 -11.51 5.61
N ILE A 487 -30.41 -11.52 6.79
CA ILE A 487 -29.10 -10.87 6.99
C ILE A 487 -28.02 -11.75 6.38
N THR A 488 -27.26 -11.20 5.44
CA THR A 488 -26.09 -11.89 4.87
C THR A 488 -24.86 -11.65 5.74
N VAL A 489 -24.17 -12.72 6.14
CA VAL A 489 -22.98 -12.63 7.00
C VAL A 489 -21.71 -12.60 6.15
N TYR A 490 -20.81 -11.66 6.47
CA TYR A 490 -19.52 -11.50 5.80
C TYR A 490 -18.35 -11.60 6.80
N PRO A 491 -17.31 -12.41 6.51
CA PRO A 491 -17.30 -13.43 5.47
C PRO A 491 -18.36 -14.51 5.76
N ALA A 492 -18.80 -15.24 4.73
CA ALA A 492 -19.85 -16.26 4.89
C ALA A 492 -19.51 -17.23 6.03
N GLY A 493 -20.44 -17.48 6.95
CA GLY A 493 -20.25 -18.38 8.10
C GLY A 493 -19.23 -17.90 9.15
N ALA A 494 -18.82 -16.63 9.12
CA ALA A 494 -17.95 -16.07 10.16
C ALA A 494 -18.55 -16.30 11.55
N CYS A 495 -17.73 -16.80 12.48
CA CYS A 495 -18.12 -16.96 13.88
C CYS A 495 -19.35 -17.87 14.09
N ALA A 496 -19.53 -18.86 13.19
CA ALA A 496 -20.69 -19.75 13.13
C ALA A 496 -22.04 -19.05 12.91
N LEU A 497 -22.02 -17.78 12.45
CA LEU A 497 -23.25 -17.03 12.19
C LEU A 497 -23.84 -17.44 10.82
N ALA A 498 -25.08 -17.91 10.87
CA ALA A 498 -26.00 -18.05 9.75
C ALA A 498 -27.03 -16.88 9.75
N PRO A 499 -27.79 -16.65 8.67
CA PRO A 499 -28.72 -15.53 8.57
C PRO A 499 -29.68 -15.36 9.77
N ASP A 500 -30.24 -16.46 10.27
CA ASP A 500 -31.18 -16.43 11.41
C ASP A 500 -30.47 -16.03 12.71
N SER A 501 -29.32 -16.66 13.01
CA SER A 501 -28.53 -16.33 14.19
C SER A 501 -27.92 -14.93 14.13
N ALA A 502 -27.64 -14.41 12.93
CA ALA A 502 -27.23 -13.03 12.72
C ALA A 502 -28.39 -12.07 13.03
N ALA A 503 -29.62 -12.41 12.62
CA ALA A 503 -30.81 -11.65 12.97
C ALA A 503 -31.06 -11.63 14.48
N GLU A 504 -30.90 -12.76 15.16
CA GLU A 504 -30.97 -12.83 16.63
C GLU A 504 -29.91 -11.97 17.31
N LEU A 505 -28.66 -12.04 16.84
CA LEU A 505 -27.56 -11.24 17.38
C LEU A 505 -27.84 -9.73 17.23
N VAL A 506 -28.32 -9.31 16.06
CA VAL A 506 -28.69 -7.91 15.79
C VAL A 506 -29.87 -7.48 16.67
N ALA A 507 -30.90 -8.32 16.82
CA ALA A 507 -32.06 -8.05 17.67
C ALA A 507 -31.71 -7.95 19.17
N LYS A 508 -30.70 -8.71 19.64
CA LYS A 508 -30.19 -8.58 21.01
C LYS A 508 -29.44 -7.26 21.26
N LYS A 509 -28.82 -6.70 20.22
CA LYS A 509 -27.99 -5.49 20.33
C LYS A 509 -28.75 -4.21 20.07
N PHE A 510 -29.83 -4.28 19.29
CA PHE A 510 -30.62 -3.10 18.93
C PHE A 510 -32.11 -3.40 19.11
N ASP A 511 -32.80 -2.56 19.90
CA ASP A 511 -34.25 -2.66 20.11
C ASP A 511 -35.04 -2.58 18.79
N ARG A 512 -34.52 -1.78 17.85
CA ARG A 512 -34.99 -1.69 16.47
C ARG A 512 -33.79 -1.78 15.54
N ARG A 513 -33.94 -2.49 14.41
CA ARG A 513 -32.89 -2.56 13.39
C ARG A 513 -32.50 -1.14 12.97
N PRO A 514 -31.19 -0.79 12.98
CA PRO A 514 -30.74 0.52 12.56
C PRO A 514 -31.09 0.82 11.10
N ASP A 515 -31.51 2.05 10.80
CA ASP A 515 -31.74 2.53 9.43
C ASP A 515 -30.44 3.02 8.75
N THR A 516 -29.34 3.05 9.50
CA THR A 516 -27.99 3.43 9.05
C THR A 516 -27.01 2.35 9.49
N ALA A 517 -25.87 2.26 8.82
CA ALA A 517 -24.84 1.31 9.21
C ALA A 517 -24.32 1.61 10.63
N ARG A 518 -24.17 0.55 11.45
CA ARG A 518 -23.82 0.67 12.87
C ARG A 518 -22.82 -0.39 13.29
N TYR A 519 -21.76 0.07 13.93
CA TYR A 519 -20.80 -0.79 14.62
C TYR A 519 -21.30 -1.18 16.01
N PHE A 520 -21.00 -2.40 16.42
CA PHE A 520 -21.20 -2.85 17.79
C PHE A 520 -20.14 -3.87 18.22
N VAL A 521 -19.97 -3.98 19.54
CA VAL A 521 -19.10 -5.00 20.15
C VAL A 521 -19.89 -6.30 20.27
N VAL A 522 -19.28 -7.40 19.84
CA VAL A 522 -19.87 -8.74 19.93
C VAL A 522 -19.39 -9.40 21.21
N ASP A 523 -20.35 -9.71 22.10
CA ASP A 523 -20.08 -10.52 23.27
C ASP A 523 -20.09 -11.99 22.87
N ARG A 524 -19.08 -12.74 23.33
CA ARG A 524 -18.92 -14.15 22.92
C ARG A 524 -20.08 -15.04 23.34
N GLN A 525 -20.80 -14.67 24.39
CA GLN A 525 -22.00 -15.35 24.87
C GLN A 525 -23.22 -15.17 23.97
N ASP A 526 -23.21 -14.14 23.11
CA ASP A 526 -24.30 -13.87 22.17
C ASP A 526 -24.12 -14.61 20.83
N LEU A 527 -22.94 -15.20 20.61
CA LEU A 527 -22.67 -16.01 19.43
C LEU A 527 -23.44 -17.35 19.51
N PRO A 528 -23.72 -17.98 18.36
CA PRO A 528 -24.35 -19.29 18.32
C PRO A 528 -23.63 -20.30 19.20
N LYS A 529 -24.39 -21.14 19.89
CA LYS A 529 -23.86 -22.31 20.60
C LYS A 529 -23.15 -23.23 19.62
N ALA A 530 -22.16 -23.96 20.11
CA ALA A 530 -21.40 -24.85 19.26
C ALA A 530 -22.32 -25.95 18.65
N PRO A 531 -22.31 -26.16 17.32
CA PRO A 531 -23.18 -27.14 16.67
C PRO A 531 -22.86 -28.56 17.13
N ILE A 532 -23.86 -29.45 17.12
CA ILE A 532 -23.66 -30.84 17.51
C ILE A 532 -22.90 -31.58 16.40
N LEU A 533 -21.71 -32.10 16.70
CA LEU A 533 -20.95 -32.94 15.77
C LEU A 533 -21.41 -34.41 15.92
N PRO A 534 -22.04 -35.01 14.90
CA PRO A 534 -22.45 -36.40 14.95
C PRO A 534 -21.22 -37.32 15.02
N ALA A 535 -21.31 -38.35 15.86
CA ALA A 535 -20.25 -39.33 15.98
C ALA A 535 -20.29 -40.33 14.81
N ALA A 536 -19.12 -40.81 14.37
CA ALA A 536 -18.96 -41.78 13.29
C ALA A 536 -19.55 -41.37 11.92
N GLN A 537 -19.73 -40.05 11.70
CA GLN A 537 -20.12 -39.49 10.41
C GLN A 537 -19.01 -38.56 9.90
N SER A 538 -18.57 -38.77 8.67
CA SER A 538 -17.66 -37.84 7.99
C SER A 538 -18.47 -36.68 7.40
N LEU A 539 -18.13 -35.46 7.77
CA LEU A 539 -18.71 -34.25 7.21
C LEU A 539 -17.95 -33.84 5.95
N THR A 540 -18.67 -33.70 4.84
CA THR A 540 -18.17 -33.21 3.55
C THR A 540 -18.04 -31.69 3.53
N PRO A 541 -17.24 -31.08 2.64
CA PRO A 541 -16.94 -29.63 2.64
C PRO A 541 -18.15 -28.71 2.87
N GLY A 542 -19.27 -28.97 2.19
CA GLY A 542 -20.49 -28.16 2.30
C GLY A 542 -21.19 -28.20 3.66
N HIS A 543 -20.79 -29.10 4.56
CA HIS A 543 -21.38 -29.27 5.90
C HIS A 543 -20.42 -28.93 7.04
N ILE A 544 -19.15 -28.59 6.75
CA ILE A 544 -18.13 -28.33 7.77
C ILE A 544 -18.24 -26.91 8.33
N ARG A 545 -18.71 -25.95 7.53
CA ARG A 545 -18.70 -24.51 7.88
C ARG A 545 -19.24 -24.17 9.26
N PRO A 546 -20.38 -24.73 9.73
CA PRO A 546 -20.90 -24.41 11.06
C PRO A 546 -19.93 -24.71 12.21
N TYR A 547 -19.01 -25.65 12.02
CA TYR A 547 -18.03 -26.09 13.00
C TYR A 547 -16.76 -25.24 13.00
N LEU A 548 -16.61 -24.34 12.03
CA LEU A 548 -15.44 -23.49 11.87
C LEU A 548 -15.59 -22.22 12.71
N GLY A 549 -14.65 -22.03 13.64
CA GLY A 549 -14.50 -20.81 14.42
C GLY A 549 -13.71 -19.74 13.68
N ALA A 550 -12.84 -19.04 14.41
CA ALA A 550 -11.94 -18.06 13.81
C ALA A 550 -10.81 -18.73 12.99
N GLY A 551 -10.22 -17.98 12.06
CA GLY A 551 -9.01 -18.40 11.34
C GLY A 551 -9.26 -19.28 10.10
N TRP A 552 -10.43 -19.16 9.47
CA TRP A 552 -10.78 -19.87 8.23
C TRP A 552 -11.15 -18.89 7.12
N SER A 553 -10.85 -19.25 5.87
CA SER A 553 -11.20 -18.49 4.66
C SER A 553 -12.69 -18.59 4.33
N ALA A 554 -13.12 -17.98 3.23
CA ALA A 554 -14.37 -18.39 2.58
C ALA A 554 -14.29 -19.85 2.12
N ASP A 555 -15.45 -20.49 1.96
CA ASP A 555 -15.52 -21.86 1.48
C ASP A 555 -15.20 -21.94 -0.01
N GLU A 556 -14.46 -22.98 -0.39
CA GLU A 556 -14.13 -23.33 -1.77
C GLU A 556 -14.83 -24.67 -2.11
N PRO A 557 -15.03 -25.01 -3.40
CA PRO A 557 -15.84 -26.18 -3.78
C PRO A 557 -15.44 -27.51 -3.13
N SER A 558 -14.15 -27.66 -2.80
CA SER A 558 -13.57 -28.89 -2.24
C SER A 558 -13.14 -28.79 -0.76
N GLY A 559 -13.37 -27.67 -0.08
CA GLY A 559 -12.86 -27.46 1.27
C GLY A 559 -12.68 -25.99 1.63
N THR A 560 -11.92 -25.73 2.69
CA THR A 560 -11.70 -24.37 3.20
C THR A 560 -10.29 -24.23 3.76
N TRP A 561 -9.64 -23.11 3.51
CA TRP A 561 -8.29 -22.86 4.00
C TRP A 561 -8.31 -22.28 5.40
N SER A 562 -7.38 -22.71 6.25
CA SER A 562 -7.04 -21.95 7.44
C SER A 562 -6.23 -20.71 7.04
N ILE A 563 -6.54 -19.56 7.65
CA ILE A 563 -5.85 -18.28 7.44
C ILE A 563 -5.04 -17.91 8.67
N GLY A 564 -3.78 -17.56 8.46
CA GLY A 564 -2.86 -17.11 9.50
C GLY A 564 -2.17 -18.24 10.22
N ASP A 565 -1.73 -17.98 11.44
CA ASP A 565 -0.99 -18.90 12.31
C ASP A 565 -1.89 -19.71 13.24
N GLU A 566 -3.15 -19.32 13.42
CA GLU A 566 -4.12 -19.99 14.28
C GLU A 566 -5.47 -20.16 13.61
N SER A 567 -6.14 -21.29 13.86
CA SER A 567 -7.55 -21.49 13.55
C SER A 567 -8.28 -22.26 14.65
N GLU A 568 -9.59 -22.28 14.58
CA GLU A 568 -10.43 -22.85 15.62
C GLU A 568 -11.57 -23.70 15.06
N LEU A 569 -11.84 -24.85 15.68
CA LEU A 569 -13.10 -25.59 15.52
C LEU A 569 -13.90 -25.53 16.80
N LYS A 570 -15.23 -25.48 16.67
CA LYS A 570 -16.17 -25.53 17.78
C LYS A 570 -17.30 -26.50 17.49
N PHE A 571 -17.58 -27.39 18.43
CA PHE A 571 -18.73 -28.28 18.37
C PHE A 571 -19.17 -28.72 19.76
N SER A 572 -20.37 -29.26 19.86
CA SER A 572 -20.83 -30.00 21.04
C SER A 572 -20.89 -31.48 20.68
N VAL A 573 -20.59 -32.37 21.63
CA VAL A 573 -20.71 -33.83 21.38
C VAL A 573 -22.13 -34.31 21.66
N GLN A 574 -22.69 -35.13 20.77
CA GLN A 574 -24.05 -35.68 20.95
C GLN A 574 -24.12 -36.68 22.11
N GLN A 575 -23.07 -37.47 22.28
CA GLN A 575 -22.93 -38.52 23.27
C GLN A 575 -21.57 -38.42 23.95
N SER A 576 -21.41 -39.04 25.12
CA SER A 576 -20.13 -39.04 25.82
C SER A 576 -19.03 -39.71 24.96
N ILE A 577 -17.86 -39.08 24.91
CA ILE A 577 -16.71 -39.54 24.14
C ILE A 577 -15.63 -40.03 25.11
N PRO A 578 -15.11 -41.27 24.94
CA PRO A 578 -14.04 -41.77 25.80
C PRO A 578 -12.72 -41.05 25.54
N GLU A 579 -11.85 -41.04 26.56
CA GLU A 579 -10.49 -40.52 26.41
C GLU A 579 -9.74 -41.26 25.29
N GLY A 580 -9.02 -40.50 24.46
CA GLY A 580 -8.23 -41.03 23.35
C GLY A 580 -8.98 -41.15 22.03
N ALA A 581 -10.31 -40.98 22.01
CA ALA A 581 -11.06 -41.01 20.75
C ALA A 581 -10.54 -39.93 19.77
N PRO A 582 -10.32 -40.26 18.48
CA PRO A 582 -9.71 -39.32 17.55
C PRO A 582 -10.78 -38.44 16.90
N LEU A 583 -10.52 -37.13 16.88
CA LEU A 583 -11.07 -36.23 15.86
C LEU A 583 -10.14 -36.25 14.66
N VAL A 584 -10.62 -36.70 13.50
CA VAL A 584 -9.83 -36.81 12.27
C VAL A 584 -10.18 -35.68 11.32
N LEU A 585 -9.18 -34.87 10.97
CA LEU A 585 -9.29 -33.85 9.93
C LEU A 585 -8.57 -34.36 8.69
N HIS A 586 -9.26 -34.43 7.55
CA HIS A 586 -8.63 -34.72 6.27
C HIS A 586 -8.19 -33.40 5.64
N VAL A 587 -6.87 -33.24 5.55
CA VAL A 587 -6.27 -31.96 5.22
C VAL A 587 -5.22 -32.06 4.11
N SER A 588 -5.06 -30.97 3.38
CA SER A 588 -3.94 -30.77 2.46
C SER A 588 -3.10 -29.58 2.93
N GLY A 589 -1.78 -29.62 2.70
CA GLY A 589 -0.92 -28.46 2.89
C GLY A 589 -0.75 -27.69 1.59
N LEU A 590 -0.48 -26.39 1.67
CA LEU A 590 0.06 -25.62 0.55
C LEU A 590 1.52 -26.03 0.35
N TRP A 591 1.79 -26.84 -0.67
CA TRP A 591 3.13 -27.36 -0.94
C TRP A 591 3.81 -26.67 -2.13
N ALA A 592 5.09 -26.41 -1.98
CA ALA A 592 5.96 -25.84 -3.02
C ALA A 592 7.39 -26.36 -2.83
N PRO A 593 8.31 -26.22 -3.80
CA PRO A 593 9.71 -26.65 -3.63
C PRO A 593 10.39 -26.08 -2.37
N LYS A 594 10.02 -24.86 -1.96
CA LYS A 594 10.52 -24.20 -0.74
C LYS A 594 9.77 -24.57 0.54
N ARG A 595 8.69 -25.35 0.45
CA ARG A 595 7.80 -25.72 1.55
C ARG A 595 7.29 -27.14 1.35
N THR A 596 8.02 -28.10 1.92
CA THR A 596 7.74 -29.53 1.79
C THR A 596 7.20 -30.18 3.06
N SER A 597 7.11 -29.43 4.16
CA SER A 597 6.50 -29.90 5.40
C SER A 597 5.95 -28.77 6.25
N MET A 598 5.02 -29.08 7.15
CA MET A 598 4.46 -28.17 8.13
C MET A 598 4.09 -28.95 9.40
N LYS A 599 4.46 -28.44 10.58
CA LYS A 599 3.93 -28.88 11.86
C LYS A 599 2.61 -28.19 12.16
N VAL A 600 1.64 -29.00 12.52
CA VAL A 600 0.34 -28.57 13.03
C VAL A 600 0.27 -28.96 14.49
N SER A 601 0.09 -27.98 15.36
CA SER A 601 -0.16 -28.21 16.78
C SER A 601 -1.64 -28.01 17.05
N ALA A 602 -2.30 -28.96 17.71
CA ALA A 602 -3.71 -28.85 18.07
C ALA A 602 -3.91 -29.02 19.58
N ARG A 603 -4.83 -28.26 20.17
CA ARG A 603 -5.19 -28.34 21.58
C ARG A 603 -6.71 -28.43 21.72
N VAL A 604 -7.18 -29.35 22.55
CA VAL A 604 -8.59 -29.50 22.89
C VAL A 604 -8.86 -28.76 24.19
N ASN A 605 -9.80 -27.81 24.17
CA ASN A 605 -10.12 -26.92 25.28
C ASN A 605 -8.84 -26.29 25.86
N ASP A 606 -8.58 -26.51 27.16
CA ASP A 606 -7.36 -26.06 27.84
C ASP A 606 -6.35 -27.18 28.11
N GLY A 607 -6.42 -28.28 27.34
CA GLY A 607 -5.53 -29.43 27.43
C GLY A 607 -4.11 -29.20 26.91
N GLN A 608 -3.37 -30.28 26.68
CA GLN A 608 -2.01 -30.21 26.12
C GLN A 608 -2.01 -30.06 24.59
N TRP A 609 -0.96 -29.41 24.05
CA TRP A 609 -0.75 -29.33 22.60
C TRP A 609 -0.27 -30.67 22.05
N GLN A 610 -0.96 -31.15 21.03
CA GLN A 610 -0.64 -32.34 20.25
C GLN A 610 -0.02 -31.90 18.92
N VAL A 611 1.22 -32.33 18.64
CA VAL A 611 1.97 -31.89 17.46
C VAL A 611 2.04 -33.01 16.43
N GLN A 612 1.68 -32.71 15.19
CA GLN A 612 1.80 -33.60 14.04
C GLN A 612 2.52 -32.89 12.91
N LYS A 613 3.25 -33.65 12.08
CA LYS A 613 3.96 -33.12 10.91
C LYS A 613 3.27 -33.62 9.65
N LEU A 614 2.85 -32.70 8.80
CA LEU A 614 2.36 -32.95 7.45
C LEU A 614 3.52 -32.80 6.46
N THR A 615 3.55 -33.62 5.42
CA THR A 615 4.65 -33.63 4.43
C THR A 615 4.14 -33.74 3.00
N ALA A 616 4.78 -33.05 2.06
CA ALA A 616 4.40 -33.03 0.65
C ALA A 616 4.49 -34.41 -0.04
N SER A 617 5.30 -35.33 0.51
CA SER A 617 5.46 -36.70 0.00
C SER A 617 4.30 -37.63 0.37
N THR A 618 3.44 -37.26 1.31
CA THR A 618 2.32 -38.10 1.75
C THR A 618 1.09 -37.83 0.88
N PRO A 619 0.37 -38.87 0.40
CA PRO A 619 -0.83 -38.70 -0.40
C PRO A 619 -1.85 -37.77 0.26
N GLN A 620 -2.42 -36.87 -0.55
CA GLN A 620 -3.47 -35.96 -0.10
C GLN A 620 -4.87 -36.55 -0.40
N PRO A 621 -5.86 -36.36 0.48
CA PRO A 621 -5.77 -35.67 1.77
C PRO A 621 -5.09 -36.51 2.87
N GLN A 622 -4.32 -35.84 3.73
CA GLN A 622 -3.62 -36.46 4.86
C GLN A 622 -4.50 -36.41 6.12
N PRO A 623 -4.57 -37.49 6.93
CA PRO A 623 -5.32 -37.48 8.17
C PRO A 623 -4.51 -36.80 9.30
N LEU A 624 -5.04 -35.71 9.85
CA LEU A 624 -4.57 -35.07 11.07
C LEU A 624 -5.44 -35.53 12.25
N ARG A 625 -4.87 -36.32 13.18
CA ARG A 625 -5.62 -36.99 14.25
C ARG A 625 -5.46 -36.30 15.60
N ILE A 626 -6.53 -35.78 16.17
CA ILE A 626 -6.48 -35.08 17.46
C ILE A 626 -7.15 -35.95 18.50
N SER A 627 -6.38 -36.39 19.50
CA SER A 627 -6.88 -37.22 20.60
C SER A 627 -7.76 -36.36 21.51
N LEU A 628 -9.00 -36.76 21.73
CA LEU A 628 -9.91 -36.04 22.61
C LEU A 628 -9.76 -36.51 24.07
N PRO A 629 -9.89 -35.60 25.06
CA PRO A 629 -10.06 -36.00 26.44
C PRO A 629 -11.43 -36.69 26.63
N GLN A 630 -11.72 -37.19 27.82
CA GLN A 630 -13.07 -37.62 28.14
C GLN A 630 -14.04 -36.43 28.05
N LEU A 631 -15.13 -36.58 27.26
CA LEU A 631 -16.14 -35.56 27.06
C LEU A 631 -17.52 -36.10 27.43
N GLN A 632 -18.33 -35.27 28.09
CA GLN A 632 -19.72 -35.60 28.41
C GLN A 632 -20.67 -35.19 27.28
N ALA A 633 -21.80 -35.89 27.14
CA ALA A 633 -22.85 -35.49 26.20
C ALA A 633 -23.27 -34.02 26.40
N GLY A 634 -23.37 -33.27 25.31
CA GLY A 634 -23.69 -31.84 25.31
C GLY A 634 -22.53 -30.91 25.70
N GLN A 635 -21.36 -31.44 26.05
CA GLN A 635 -20.20 -30.62 26.36
C GLN A 635 -19.68 -29.91 25.11
N GLU A 636 -19.45 -28.60 25.22
CA GLU A 636 -18.79 -27.83 24.17
C GLU A 636 -17.30 -28.17 24.12
N VAL A 637 -16.82 -28.35 22.89
CA VAL A 637 -15.45 -28.68 22.53
C VAL A 637 -14.91 -27.58 21.65
N ARG A 638 -13.75 -27.07 22.05
CA ARG A 638 -12.97 -26.10 21.30
C ARG A 638 -11.66 -26.72 20.87
N ILE A 639 -11.40 -26.81 19.58
CA ILE A 639 -10.10 -27.21 19.06
C ILE A 639 -9.37 -25.97 18.58
N GLN A 640 -8.21 -25.70 19.17
CA GLN A 640 -7.33 -24.63 18.70
C GLN A 640 -6.19 -25.28 17.91
N MET A 641 -5.95 -24.79 16.70
CA MET A 641 -4.85 -25.24 15.84
C MET A 641 -3.85 -24.12 15.63
N ARG A 642 -2.57 -24.50 15.57
CA ARG A 642 -1.43 -23.63 15.27
C ARG A 642 -0.61 -24.23 14.15
N TYR A 643 -0.23 -23.39 13.20
CA TYR A 643 0.56 -23.78 12.03
C TYR A 643 1.96 -23.21 12.16
N ASP A 644 2.99 -24.04 11.98
CA ASP A 644 4.33 -23.49 11.83
C ASP A 644 4.50 -22.87 10.43
N GLU A 645 5.08 -21.67 10.42
CA GLU A 645 5.46 -20.95 9.21
C GLU A 645 4.40 -20.93 8.09
N PRO A 646 3.11 -20.61 8.33
CA PRO A 646 2.10 -20.54 7.26
C PRO A 646 2.54 -19.55 6.18
N ALA A 647 2.15 -19.79 4.92
CA ALA A 647 2.64 -19.03 3.78
C ALA A 647 1.55 -18.78 2.75
N SER A 648 1.68 -17.70 1.99
CA SER A 648 0.80 -17.43 0.86
C SER A 648 1.29 -18.06 -0.44
N PRO A 649 0.39 -18.37 -1.40
CA PRO A 649 0.79 -18.76 -2.74
C PRO A 649 1.75 -17.75 -3.38
N SER A 650 1.57 -16.45 -3.12
CA SER A 650 2.48 -15.39 -3.57
C SER A 650 3.89 -15.46 -2.97
N GLN A 651 4.03 -15.75 -1.67
CA GLN A 651 5.34 -15.94 -1.03
C GLN A 651 6.08 -17.16 -1.62
N LEU A 652 5.34 -18.17 -2.07
CA LEU A 652 5.87 -19.36 -2.71
C LEU A 652 6.08 -19.20 -4.22
N GLY A 653 5.70 -18.05 -4.80
CA GLY A 653 5.86 -17.75 -6.23
C GLY A 653 4.83 -18.42 -7.14
N MET A 654 3.69 -18.87 -6.60
CA MET A 654 2.67 -19.65 -7.32
C MET A 654 1.60 -18.75 -7.98
N SER A 655 1.15 -17.69 -7.31
CA SER A 655 0.14 -16.75 -7.82
C SER A 655 0.24 -15.38 -7.13
N LEU A 656 -0.72 -14.48 -7.38
CA LEU A 656 -0.84 -13.19 -6.65
C LEU A 656 -1.64 -13.31 -5.34
N ASP A 657 -2.15 -14.49 -4.99
CA ASP A 657 -2.89 -14.73 -3.74
C ASP A 657 -1.96 -14.51 -2.54
N ASP A 658 -2.32 -13.55 -1.70
CA ASP A 658 -1.55 -13.08 -0.54
C ASP A 658 -2.05 -13.64 0.79
N ARG A 659 -3.13 -14.42 0.78
CA ARG A 659 -3.66 -15.07 1.98
C ARG A 659 -2.59 -15.98 2.55
N VAL A 660 -2.27 -15.82 3.84
CA VAL A 660 -1.29 -16.66 4.53
C VAL A 660 -1.98 -17.97 4.93
N LEU A 661 -1.70 -19.06 4.20
CA LEU A 661 -2.43 -20.32 4.31
C LEU A 661 -1.68 -21.36 5.16
N GLY A 662 -2.43 -22.10 5.96
CA GLY A 662 -1.94 -23.24 6.75
C GLY A 662 -2.34 -24.58 6.11
N ILE A 663 -3.48 -25.13 6.55
CA ILE A 663 -4.10 -26.34 6.02
C ILE A 663 -5.33 -26.02 5.16
N TYR A 664 -5.62 -26.86 4.19
CA TYR A 664 -6.89 -26.94 3.48
C TYR A 664 -7.70 -28.08 4.08
N LEU A 665 -8.82 -27.78 4.73
CA LEU A 665 -9.69 -28.76 5.35
C LEU A 665 -10.73 -29.25 4.36
N MET A 666 -10.76 -30.57 4.14
CA MET A 666 -11.65 -31.22 3.17
C MET A 666 -12.74 -32.07 3.83
N SER A 667 -12.46 -32.70 4.97
CA SER A 667 -13.48 -33.39 5.77
C SER A 667 -13.11 -33.47 7.25
N LEU A 668 -14.14 -33.66 8.08
CA LEU A 668 -14.08 -33.75 9.54
C LEU A 668 -14.83 -35.00 9.98
N GLU A 669 -14.22 -35.83 10.83
CA GLU A 669 -14.86 -37.03 11.39
C GLU A 669 -14.55 -37.17 12.88
N LEU A 670 -15.59 -37.50 13.67
CA LEU A 670 -15.45 -37.82 15.09
C LEU A 670 -15.46 -39.33 15.30
N GLY A 671 -14.32 -39.89 15.69
CA GLY A 671 -14.18 -41.29 16.08
C GLY A 671 -14.91 -41.60 17.39
N THR A 672 -15.40 -42.84 17.51
CA THR A 672 -16.12 -43.32 18.71
C THR A 672 -15.27 -44.23 19.60
N ARG A 673 -14.04 -44.56 19.17
CA ARG A 673 -13.10 -45.45 19.86
C ARG A 673 -11.67 -44.93 19.68
N PRO A 674 -10.76 -45.15 20.64
CA PRO A 674 -9.35 -44.76 20.54
C PRO A 674 -8.64 -45.35 19.31
#